data_AF-A0A3M7NEX9-F1
#
_entry.id   AF-A0A3M7NEX9-F1
#
_cell.length_a   1.000
_cell.length_b   1.000
_cell.length_c   1.000
_cell.angle_alpha   90.00
_cell.angle_beta   90.00
_cell.angle_gamma   90.00
#
_symmetry.space_group_name_H-M   'P 1'
#
loop_
_entity.id
_entity.type
_entity.pdbx_description
1 polymer ?
#
loop_
_entity_poly.entity_id
_entity_poly.type
_entity_poly.pdbx_seq_one_letter_code
_entity_poly.pdbx_strand_id
1 'polypeptide(L)'
;MASKAALVVVDMQKDFCPPDGSLAVIGAKETIPLINSLLASPDFVVKVATQDFHPKDHISFASNHPGPNNKPFESFIEMKNLIANKPEETKLQRLWPDHCVQGTAGADFVDGLDVKSVDVFVQKGMDSRVEMYSAFSDSFGNLTGGAGGVNLDLAKTLKERAVTDVYIVGLAGDYCVKFTALDAAKSGFEVFVIEQAQRCVNPDAWKESKEEFAAHGVKVRLSAMPHSMHTLTEAISTPSRVDLAEQYWNVNVPHDQWTEACPDFLLAISDRNKSILSTKDEDYQPQDWATVQHLVTVNRIDEFGRQPSKLRLYIRYTDDLKHKYGSVLSFVQHERLHWQSLSPSGDKPFTNPSDYRILCNDWPYGVEEAITHLVVWTKFGLEDDEATSKLTPRAGQEIENFVVNTFCGEDGVTRDSLIWFRNWKSLKSIHALGSESTKIEMVKQTVTKAHVVASTGGKPSPDEREPDGDETIVEPEQNNSQYTFELAALRSSLLTRPVLSHIISQLRPGADLSRITLPTFILEERSMLERITNFMASPDTLLPMPEIDDPVQRFVSVIKFYLSGWHIRPAGVKKPLNPILGETFTCWWEYPDQTKGYYIAEQTSHHPPKSSYFFMAPEHHIRVDGTLKPKSKFLGNSAASLMEGISYLRFTNRGSSKLGEKYILTQPNMYARGILFGKMKYELGDHSFVRCPETGLSADIEFKTKGWVGGTYNAIGGYIKNDKTGEQLYELSGLWSGTMYIKDLKSGLKDTLFDATHAKYAPPLTRPIEQQGERESQRLWLSTVKAVHVSDHVKATDEKAKIEDRQREEARQREEAGQEWKPTLFRRVDARPGGGEEGEADLEWIIDADIHPHDPKKATEQILNIAPILPESGSGSSANEPRSSTSDPISCVSAANKDIINDASDTLIDFDSHPASKAPPSAPPSGHLQLNQNHLIPTSNHTQAPTPAASAPKSTSLLDDDDHLTSDVNSGLSNLNLNHVPVFPTGTLPLKRADTATGDTDLFVDAEG
;
A
#
# COMPACT_ATOMS: atom_id res chain seq x y z
N MET A 1 17.00 -27.27 45.85
CA MET A 1 16.75 -26.46 47.08
C MET A 1 15.43 -25.74 46.91
N ALA A 2 14.88 -25.09 47.94
CA ALA A 2 13.79 -24.14 47.71
C ALA A 2 14.28 -22.97 46.85
N SER A 3 13.43 -22.45 45.97
CA SER A 3 13.71 -21.22 45.21
C SER A 3 13.86 -20.04 46.18
N LYS A 4 14.78 -19.13 45.84
CA LYS A 4 14.96 -17.84 46.48
C LYS A 4 14.93 -16.77 45.39
N ALA A 5 13.83 -16.03 45.32
CA ALA A 5 13.65 -14.97 44.34
C ALA A 5 14.25 -13.64 44.83
N ALA A 6 14.83 -12.89 43.89
CA ALA A 6 15.12 -11.47 44.04
C ALA A 6 14.27 -10.65 43.05
N LEU A 7 13.88 -9.44 43.44
CA LEU A 7 13.28 -8.45 42.55
C LEU A 7 14.32 -7.39 42.19
N VAL A 8 14.45 -7.05 40.92
CA VAL A 8 15.30 -5.98 40.42
C VAL A 8 14.43 -4.95 39.70
N VAL A 9 14.34 -3.77 40.30
CA VAL A 9 13.62 -2.60 39.77
C VAL A 9 14.61 -1.73 39.02
N VAL A 10 14.51 -1.73 37.69
CA VAL A 10 15.49 -1.11 36.80
C VAL A 10 15.12 0.34 36.51
N ASP A 11 16.02 1.26 36.88
CA ASP A 11 16.12 2.64 36.42
C ASP A 11 14.79 3.42 36.42
N MET A 12 13.98 3.23 37.46
CA MET A 12 12.72 3.96 37.71
C MET A 12 12.99 5.41 38.16
N GLN A 13 13.69 6.18 37.34
CA GLN A 13 14.18 7.53 37.65
C GLN A 13 13.33 8.62 36.99
N LYS A 14 13.44 9.86 37.48
CA LYS A 14 12.64 11.01 37.01
C LYS A 14 12.92 11.33 35.54
N ASP A 15 14.17 11.22 35.08
CA ASP A 15 14.53 11.44 33.67
C ASP A 15 13.89 10.44 32.69
N PHE A 16 13.57 9.23 33.14
CA PHE A 16 12.84 8.24 32.34
C PHE A 16 11.31 8.39 32.48
N CYS A 17 10.79 9.42 33.15
CA CYS A 17 9.35 9.55 33.43
C CYS A 17 8.73 10.85 32.87
N PRO A 18 7.68 10.78 32.03
CA PRO A 18 6.99 11.97 31.51
C PRO A 18 6.21 12.73 32.60
N PRO A 19 5.90 14.02 32.40
CA PRO A 19 6.21 14.82 31.20
C PRO A 19 7.62 15.42 31.18
N ASP A 20 8.29 15.51 32.33
CA ASP A 20 9.47 16.38 32.50
C ASP A 20 10.83 15.69 32.29
N GLY A 21 10.85 14.36 32.11
CA GLY A 21 12.09 13.58 31.99
C GLY A 21 12.81 13.72 30.64
N SER A 22 14.13 13.91 30.67
CA SER A 22 14.97 14.10 29.47
C SER A 22 15.03 12.90 28.52
N LEU A 23 14.79 11.68 29.03
CA LEU A 23 14.70 10.43 28.26
C LEU A 23 13.37 9.71 28.57
N ALA A 24 12.28 10.48 28.66
CA ALA A 24 10.99 10.00 29.16
C ALA A 24 10.42 8.79 28.39
N VAL A 25 10.17 7.70 29.13
CA VAL A 25 9.57 6.46 28.63
C VAL A 25 8.05 6.52 28.75
N ILE A 26 7.34 6.23 27.65
CA ILE A 26 5.88 6.28 27.59
C ILE A 26 5.29 5.23 28.55
N GLY A 27 4.33 5.68 29.37
CA GLY A 27 3.67 4.84 30.37
C GLY A 27 4.52 4.45 31.59
N ALA A 28 5.73 5.01 31.77
CA ALA A 28 6.63 4.65 32.88
C ALA A 28 5.94 4.68 34.25
N LYS A 29 5.23 5.78 34.57
CA LYS A 29 4.51 5.97 35.84
C LYS A 29 3.35 4.97 36.07
N GLU A 30 2.83 4.34 35.03
CA GLU A 30 1.76 3.32 35.13
C GLU A 30 2.26 2.01 35.74
N THR A 31 3.57 1.74 35.67
CA THR A 31 4.18 0.53 36.25
C THR A 31 4.29 0.61 37.77
N ILE A 32 4.35 1.82 38.35
CA ILE A 32 4.63 2.08 39.77
C ILE A 32 3.71 1.28 40.72
N PRO A 33 2.37 1.22 40.54
CA PRO A 33 1.51 0.48 41.45
C PRO A 33 1.81 -1.04 41.47
N LEU A 34 2.15 -1.62 40.32
CA LEU A 34 2.53 -3.04 40.24
C LEU A 34 3.93 -3.28 40.78
N ILE A 35 4.90 -2.41 40.46
CA ILE A 35 6.26 -2.48 41.02
C ILE A 35 6.23 -2.35 42.55
N ASN A 36 5.43 -1.44 43.11
CA ASN A 36 5.25 -1.29 44.56
C ASN A 36 4.58 -2.53 45.18
N SER A 37 3.63 -3.17 44.50
CA SER A 37 3.02 -4.43 44.95
C SER A 37 4.07 -5.55 45.03
N LEU A 38 4.99 -5.62 44.07
CA LEU A 38 6.10 -6.58 44.08
C LEU A 38 7.17 -6.24 45.13
N LEU A 39 7.49 -4.96 45.32
CA LEU A 39 8.33 -4.49 46.43
C LEU A 39 7.71 -4.77 47.81
N ALA A 40 6.39 -4.83 47.92
CA ALA A 40 5.69 -5.21 49.15
C ALA A 40 5.66 -6.74 49.40
N SER A 41 5.80 -7.59 48.38
CA SER A 41 5.73 -9.05 48.54
C SER A 41 6.83 -9.61 49.46
N PRO A 42 6.53 -10.58 50.33
CA PRO A 42 7.53 -11.30 51.13
C PRO A 42 8.30 -12.38 50.34
N ASP A 43 7.87 -12.72 49.12
CA ASP A 43 8.46 -13.82 48.32
C ASP A 43 9.85 -13.47 47.78
N PHE A 44 10.12 -12.16 47.61
CA PHE A 44 11.43 -11.64 47.21
C PHE A 44 12.32 -11.44 48.43
N VAL A 45 13.28 -12.35 48.63
CA VAL A 45 14.25 -12.33 49.73
C VAL A 45 15.39 -11.32 49.53
N VAL A 46 15.43 -10.66 48.37
CA VAL A 46 16.27 -9.49 48.07
C VAL A 46 15.51 -8.57 47.13
N LYS A 47 15.45 -7.28 47.45
CA LYS A 47 14.87 -6.23 46.60
C LYS A 47 15.96 -5.26 46.19
N VAL A 48 16.17 -5.10 44.90
CA VAL A 48 17.24 -4.29 44.30
C VAL A 48 16.59 -3.17 43.50
N ALA A 49 17.13 -1.96 43.59
CA ALA A 49 16.84 -0.89 42.66
C ALA A 49 18.12 -0.42 41.97
N THR A 50 18.04 -0.14 40.67
CA THR A 50 19.16 0.37 39.88
C THR A 50 18.95 1.82 39.49
N GLN A 51 20.05 2.53 39.27
CA GLN A 51 20.08 3.87 38.72
C GLN A 51 21.17 3.97 37.67
N ASP A 52 20.86 4.49 36.50
CA ASP A 52 21.86 5.17 35.68
C ASP A 52 22.33 6.42 36.44
N PHE A 53 23.64 6.66 36.46
CA PHE A 53 24.25 7.68 37.32
C PHE A 53 25.48 8.29 36.64
N HIS A 54 25.25 8.90 35.47
CA HIS A 54 26.31 9.28 34.54
C HIS A 54 27.02 10.59 34.93
N PRO A 55 28.36 10.66 34.80
CA PRO A 55 29.08 11.94 34.87
C PRO A 55 28.73 12.83 33.66
N LYS A 56 28.96 14.14 33.76
CA LYS A 56 28.57 15.09 32.70
C LYS A 56 29.27 14.87 31.36
N ASP A 57 30.49 14.34 31.38
CA ASP A 57 31.31 14.01 30.22
C ASP A 57 31.07 12.60 29.65
N HIS A 58 29.99 11.92 30.05
CA HIS A 58 29.72 10.53 29.66
C HIS A 58 29.58 10.33 28.14
N ILE A 59 30.25 9.29 27.63
CA ILE A 59 30.41 8.99 26.21
C ILE A 59 29.10 8.75 25.45
N SER A 60 28.01 8.38 26.13
CA SER A 60 26.71 8.19 25.47
C SER A 60 25.87 9.46 25.32
N PHE A 61 26.24 10.58 25.94
CA PHE A 61 25.51 11.84 25.75
C PHE A 61 25.89 12.54 24.45
N ALA A 62 24.88 12.94 23.68
CA ALA A 62 25.06 13.61 22.41
C ALA A 62 25.75 14.98 22.54
N SER A 63 25.56 15.68 23.66
CA SER A 63 26.20 16.97 23.98
C SER A 63 27.73 16.91 23.99
N ASN A 64 28.32 15.74 24.32
CA ASN A 64 29.76 15.55 24.43
C ASN A 64 30.46 15.27 23.08
N HIS A 65 29.71 15.20 21.97
CA HIS A 65 30.26 14.90 20.63
C HIS A 65 30.14 16.07 19.65
N PRO A 66 31.09 16.20 18.69
CA PRO A 66 31.03 17.25 17.68
C PRO A 66 29.99 16.96 16.59
N GLY A 67 29.26 17.99 16.19
CA GLY A 67 28.35 17.93 15.04
C GLY A 67 29.10 17.69 13.71
N PRO A 68 28.44 17.10 12.70
CA PRO A 68 26.99 16.84 12.63
C PRO A 68 26.53 15.50 13.24
N ASN A 69 27.46 14.65 13.71
CA ASN A 69 27.17 13.28 14.18
C ASN A 69 26.87 13.24 15.69
N ASN A 70 26.18 14.25 16.21
CA ASN A 70 25.94 14.46 17.64
C ASN A 70 24.45 14.64 17.97
N LYS A 71 23.59 13.91 17.25
CA LYS A 71 22.15 13.91 17.49
C LYS A 71 21.73 12.76 18.42
N PRO A 72 20.96 13.03 19.49
CA PRO A 72 20.26 12.00 20.24
C PRO A 72 19.44 11.07 19.35
N PHE A 73 19.32 9.80 19.74
CA PHE A 73 18.56 8.72 19.09
C PHE A 73 19.04 8.29 17.69
N GLU A 74 19.51 9.22 16.85
CA GLU A 74 20.00 8.98 15.48
C GLU A 74 21.49 8.59 15.42
N SER A 75 22.35 9.26 16.19
CA SER A 75 23.81 9.17 16.00
C SER A 75 24.46 8.02 16.78
N PHE A 76 25.58 7.53 16.26
CA PHE A 76 26.40 6.49 16.87
C PHE A 76 27.88 6.90 16.88
N ILE A 77 28.61 6.48 17.91
CA ILE A 77 30.06 6.64 18.04
C ILE A 77 30.74 5.29 18.23
N GLU A 78 32.05 5.21 17.95
CA GLU A 78 32.86 4.04 18.29
C GLU A 78 33.36 4.14 19.74
N MET A 79 32.86 3.24 20.58
CA MET A 79 33.29 3.04 21.96
C MET A 79 34.32 1.89 22.01
N LYS A 80 35.32 1.98 22.90
CA LYS A 80 36.43 0.99 22.97
C LYS A 80 36.44 0.25 24.31
N ASN A 81 36.83 -1.01 24.31
CA ASN A 81 36.96 -1.80 25.53
C ASN A 81 38.10 -1.23 26.39
N LEU A 82 37.80 -0.88 27.65
CA LEU A 82 38.76 -0.25 28.56
C LEU A 82 39.78 -1.24 29.17
N ILE A 83 39.59 -2.56 28.97
CA ILE A 83 40.54 -3.57 29.48
C ILE A 83 41.78 -3.62 28.57
N ALA A 84 42.93 -3.29 29.15
CA ALA A 84 44.20 -3.10 28.43
C ALA A 84 44.76 -4.32 27.65
N ASN A 85 44.16 -5.51 27.78
CA ASN A 85 44.52 -6.69 26.97
C ASN A 85 43.59 -6.92 25.76
N LYS A 86 42.62 -6.03 25.51
CA LYS A 86 41.74 -6.03 24.33
C LYS A 86 41.53 -4.62 23.71
N PRO A 87 42.58 -3.82 23.45
CA PRO A 87 42.42 -2.44 22.95
C PRO A 87 41.74 -2.33 21.57
N GLU A 88 41.74 -3.41 20.80
CA GLU A 88 41.11 -3.52 19.47
C GLU A 88 39.61 -3.89 19.53
N GLU A 89 39.05 -4.21 20.69
CA GLU A 89 37.61 -4.55 20.80
C GLU A 89 36.79 -3.25 20.89
N THR A 90 35.99 -2.96 19.85
CA THR A 90 35.13 -1.77 19.78
C THR A 90 33.66 -2.14 19.56
N LYS A 91 32.76 -1.23 19.95
CA LYS A 91 31.30 -1.35 19.77
C LYS A 91 30.70 0.00 19.39
N LEU A 92 29.62 -0.02 18.62
CA LEU A 92 28.85 1.17 18.32
C LEU A 92 27.94 1.53 19.51
N GLN A 93 28.15 2.70 20.08
CA GLN A 93 27.31 3.27 21.12
C GLN A 93 26.35 4.27 20.50
N ARG A 94 25.04 4.15 20.80
CA ARG A 94 24.03 5.16 20.41
C ARG A 94 24.17 6.40 21.29
N LEU A 95 23.98 7.57 20.70
CA LEU A 95 23.92 8.83 21.46
C LEU A 95 22.52 9.10 21.99
N TRP A 96 22.44 9.52 23.25
CA TRP A 96 21.25 9.83 24.02
C TRP A 96 21.20 11.34 24.34
N PRO A 97 20.05 11.90 24.74
CA PRO A 97 20.04 13.17 25.45
C PRO A 97 20.77 13.04 26.79
N ASP A 98 21.24 14.15 27.35
CA ASP A 98 21.80 14.21 28.70
C ASP A 98 20.72 13.82 29.73
N HIS A 99 20.87 12.65 30.36
CA HIS A 99 19.89 12.06 31.27
C HIS A 99 20.57 11.36 32.46
N CYS A 100 19.87 11.26 33.59
CA CYS A 100 20.35 10.63 34.82
C CYS A 100 21.74 11.12 35.28
N VAL A 101 22.00 12.41 35.06
CA VAL A 101 23.28 13.06 35.31
C VAL A 101 23.54 13.20 36.82
N GLN A 102 24.75 12.84 37.26
CA GLN A 102 25.17 12.89 38.67
C GLN A 102 24.86 14.25 39.33
N GLY A 103 24.12 14.20 40.44
CA GLY A 103 23.74 15.36 41.23
C GLY A 103 22.62 16.23 40.65
N THR A 104 21.94 15.79 39.58
CA THR A 104 20.69 16.43 39.12
C THR A 104 19.46 15.71 39.67
N ALA A 105 18.33 16.41 39.78
CA ALA A 105 17.07 15.82 40.21
C ALA A 105 16.55 14.74 39.25
N GLY A 106 16.94 14.79 37.96
CA GLY A 106 16.54 13.80 36.97
C GLY A 106 17.07 12.39 37.25
N ALA A 107 18.23 12.29 37.92
CA ALA A 107 18.82 11.05 38.40
C ALA A 107 18.13 10.45 39.64
N ASP A 108 17.27 11.19 40.34
CA ASP A 108 16.49 10.65 41.46
C ASP A 108 15.51 9.56 40.99
N PHE A 109 15.16 8.64 41.89
CA PHE A 109 13.97 7.78 41.69
C PHE A 109 12.69 8.61 41.54
N VAL A 110 11.75 8.12 40.73
CA VAL A 110 10.46 8.78 40.49
C VAL A 110 9.59 8.80 41.74
N ASP A 111 8.91 9.93 41.95
CA ASP A 111 8.00 10.12 43.09
C ASP A 111 6.85 9.08 43.04
N GLY A 112 6.62 8.42 44.18
CA GLY A 112 5.60 7.37 44.33
C GLY A 112 6.14 5.94 44.27
N LEU A 113 7.39 5.71 43.85
CA LEU A 113 8.06 4.42 44.01
C LEU A 113 8.40 4.15 45.48
N ASP A 114 8.13 2.95 46.01
CA ASP A 114 8.47 2.60 47.40
C ASP A 114 9.94 2.19 47.58
N VAL A 115 10.82 3.18 47.40
CA VAL A 115 12.27 3.08 47.59
C VAL A 115 12.66 2.59 48.99
N LYS A 116 11.77 2.68 49.99
CA LYS A 116 12.03 2.21 51.37
C LYS A 116 12.00 0.70 51.51
N SER A 117 11.39 -0.02 50.57
CA SER A 117 11.31 -1.49 50.53
C SER A 117 12.47 -2.13 49.73
N VAL A 118 13.54 -1.37 49.44
CA VAL A 118 14.72 -1.82 48.69
C VAL A 118 15.88 -2.15 49.63
N ASP A 119 16.48 -3.34 49.47
CA ASP A 119 17.64 -3.82 50.24
C ASP A 119 19.00 -3.39 49.66
N VAL A 120 19.08 -3.13 48.36
CA VAL A 120 20.32 -2.96 47.59
C VAL A 120 20.14 -1.90 46.50
N PHE A 121 21.07 -0.94 46.43
CA PHE A 121 21.09 0.11 45.42
C PHE A 121 22.31 -0.03 44.51
N VAL A 122 22.09 -0.20 43.21
CA VAL A 122 23.15 -0.31 42.19
C VAL A 122 23.17 0.95 41.33
N GLN A 123 24.28 1.69 41.36
CA GLN A 123 24.52 2.84 40.48
C GLN A 123 25.49 2.41 39.38
N LYS A 124 25.08 2.58 38.12
CA LYS A 124 25.79 2.16 36.91
C LYS A 124 26.03 3.34 35.96
N GLY A 125 26.84 3.13 34.92
CA GLY A 125 27.17 4.16 33.92
C GLY A 125 28.09 5.27 34.44
N MET A 126 28.86 5.01 35.51
CA MET A 126 29.63 6.05 36.20
C MET A 126 31.02 6.37 35.59
N ASP A 127 31.51 5.55 34.65
CA ASP A 127 32.79 5.79 33.95
C ASP A 127 32.51 6.55 32.65
N SER A 128 33.02 7.78 32.51
CA SER A 128 32.67 8.63 31.36
C SER A 128 33.08 8.08 29.99
N ARG A 129 33.83 6.96 29.93
CA ARG A 129 34.38 6.39 28.69
C ARG A 129 33.67 5.12 28.21
N VAL A 130 32.76 4.53 28.99
CA VAL A 130 32.06 3.29 28.60
C VAL A 130 30.64 3.21 29.13
N GLU A 131 29.69 2.91 28.24
CA GLU A 131 28.28 2.71 28.59
C GLU A 131 28.04 1.40 29.35
N MET A 132 27.13 1.41 30.30
CA MET A 132 26.75 0.29 31.16
C MET A 132 25.23 0.20 31.35
N TYR A 133 24.51 -0.19 30.30
CA TYR A 133 23.06 -0.45 30.37
C TYR A 133 22.68 -1.50 31.44
N SER A 134 23.54 -2.50 31.65
CA SER A 134 23.29 -3.65 32.53
C SER A 134 23.77 -3.40 33.96
N ALA A 135 22.97 -3.80 34.94
CA ALA A 135 23.37 -3.78 36.36
C ALA A 135 24.42 -4.84 36.73
N PHE A 136 24.87 -5.69 35.78
CA PHE A 136 25.83 -6.77 36.00
C PHE A 136 27.19 -6.53 35.33
N SER A 137 27.26 -5.81 34.21
CA SER A 137 28.52 -5.55 33.48
C SER A 137 28.41 -4.37 32.51
N ASP A 138 29.56 -3.79 32.13
CA ASP A 138 29.63 -2.79 31.06
C ASP A 138 29.20 -3.36 29.68
N SER A 139 29.09 -2.51 28.67
CA SER A 139 28.71 -2.92 27.31
C SER A 139 29.64 -3.93 26.64
N PHE A 140 30.82 -4.24 27.21
CA PHE A 140 31.73 -5.29 26.75
C PHE A 140 31.67 -6.58 27.60
N GLY A 141 30.86 -6.59 28.67
CA GLY A 141 30.77 -7.71 29.61
C GLY A 141 31.83 -7.66 30.72
N ASN A 142 32.48 -6.52 30.96
CA ASN A 142 33.45 -6.37 32.04
C ASN A 142 32.77 -5.97 33.36
N LEU A 143 33.24 -6.55 34.47
CA LEU A 143 32.93 -6.08 35.82
C LEU A 143 33.91 -4.96 36.21
N THR A 144 33.50 -3.69 36.07
CA THR A 144 34.31 -2.50 36.40
C THR A 144 34.29 -2.13 37.89
N GLY A 145 33.95 -3.08 38.78
CA GLY A 145 33.83 -2.94 40.24
C GLY A 145 35.13 -2.67 41.02
N GLY A 146 36.20 -2.28 40.32
CA GLY A 146 37.43 -1.69 40.89
C GLY A 146 37.98 -0.52 40.06
N ALA A 147 37.25 -0.09 39.02
CA ALA A 147 37.64 0.97 38.08
C ALA A 147 36.68 2.18 38.08
N GLY A 148 35.50 2.06 38.69
CA GLY A 148 34.60 3.18 38.98
C GLY A 148 33.30 3.24 38.16
N GLY A 149 33.05 2.30 37.23
CA GLY A 149 31.84 2.31 36.39
C GLY A 149 30.55 1.85 37.07
N VAL A 150 30.66 1.06 38.16
CA VAL A 150 29.53 0.56 38.97
C VAL A 150 29.89 0.56 40.45
N ASN A 151 28.93 0.84 41.33
CA ASN A 151 29.16 0.92 42.78
C ASN A 151 29.22 -0.46 43.50
N LEU A 152 28.72 -1.53 42.86
CA LEU A 152 28.53 -2.84 43.48
C LEU A 152 28.56 -3.98 42.44
N ASP A 153 29.12 -5.13 42.81
CA ASP A 153 28.97 -6.39 42.07
C ASP A 153 27.63 -7.05 42.44
N LEU A 154 26.63 -6.90 41.56
CA LEU A 154 25.29 -7.45 41.78
C LEU A 154 25.27 -8.99 41.69
N ALA A 155 26.03 -9.60 40.78
CA ALA A 155 26.10 -11.06 40.64
C ALA A 155 26.61 -11.72 41.92
N LYS A 156 27.68 -11.17 42.50
CA LYS A 156 28.23 -11.61 43.79
C LYS A 156 27.24 -11.37 44.92
N THR A 157 26.64 -10.18 45.00
CA THR A 157 25.70 -9.83 46.09
C THR A 157 24.50 -10.77 46.14
N LEU A 158 23.91 -11.12 44.98
CA LEU A 158 22.80 -12.06 44.88
C LEU A 158 23.23 -13.50 45.23
N LYS A 159 24.41 -13.94 44.79
CA LYS A 159 24.98 -15.26 45.11
C LYS A 159 25.31 -15.41 46.60
N GLU A 160 25.84 -14.37 47.25
CA GLU A 160 26.12 -14.37 48.70
C GLU A 160 24.83 -14.43 49.55
N ARG A 161 23.71 -13.89 49.06
CA ARG A 161 22.37 -14.07 49.68
C ARG A 161 21.70 -15.40 49.29
N ALA A 162 22.36 -16.22 48.46
CA ALA A 162 21.90 -17.49 47.90
C ALA A 162 20.59 -17.38 47.08
N VAL A 163 20.44 -16.30 46.31
CA VAL A 163 19.37 -16.12 45.31
C VAL A 163 19.55 -17.12 44.17
N THR A 164 18.45 -17.70 43.70
CA THR A 164 18.41 -18.61 42.54
C THR A 164 17.64 -18.03 41.36
N ASP A 165 16.63 -17.21 41.64
CA ASP A 165 15.69 -16.68 40.66
C ASP A 165 15.70 -15.15 40.69
N VAL A 166 15.69 -14.49 39.54
CA VAL A 166 15.78 -13.03 39.40
C VAL A 166 14.61 -12.52 38.57
N TYR A 167 13.75 -11.71 39.20
CA TYR A 167 12.57 -11.11 38.60
C TYR A 167 12.86 -9.64 38.30
N ILE A 168 12.61 -9.21 37.05
CA ILE A 168 13.05 -7.91 36.53
C ILE A 168 11.84 -7.11 36.06
N VAL A 169 11.81 -5.85 36.49
CA VAL A 169 10.76 -4.83 36.24
C VAL A 169 11.44 -3.47 36.04
N GLY A 170 10.72 -2.47 35.53
CA GLY A 170 11.26 -1.10 35.36
C GLY A 170 11.40 -0.65 33.91
N LEU A 171 12.28 0.32 33.66
CA LEU A 171 12.30 1.10 32.42
C LEU A 171 13.41 0.67 31.46
N ALA A 172 13.25 1.07 30.19
CA ALA A 172 14.06 0.61 29.07
C ALA A 172 14.07 -0.93 28.90
N GLY A 173 12.88 -1.51 28.73
CA GLY A 173 12.63 -2.91 28.33
C GLY A 173 13.43 -3.44 27.12
N ASP A 174 13.93 -2.52 26.30
CA ASP A 174 14.78 -2.70 25.11
C ASP A 174 16.27 -2.38 25.33
N TYR A 175 16.64 -1.73 26.44
CA TYR A 175 18.03 -1.46 26.84
C TYR A 175 18.33 -1.92 28.28
N CYS A 176 18.09 -1.10 29.30
CA CYS A 176 18.58 -1.38 30.65
C CYS A 176 17.95 -2.63 31.30
N VAL A 177 16.63 -2.80 31.20
CA VAL A 177 15.95 -4.07 31.58
C VAL A 177 16.45 -5.22 30.72
N LYS A 178 16.64 -4.99 29.42
CA LYS A 178 17.08 -6.02 28.46
C LYS A 178 18.45 -6.59 28.82
N PHE A 179 19.47 -5.75 28.86
CA PHE A 179 20.85 -6.18 29.13
C PHE A 179 21.01 -6.67 30.57
N THR A 180 20.33 -6.08 31.54
CA THR A 180 20.29 -6.61 32.93
C THR A 180 19.71 -8.03 32.98
N ALA A 181 18.65 -8.34 32.22
CA ALA A 181 18.08 -9.68 32.17
C ALA A 181 18.99 -10.70 31.46
N LEU A 182 19.59 -10.31 30.34
CA LEU A 182 20.52 -11.15 29.58
C LEU A 182 21.79 -11.46 30.39
N ASP A 183 22.33 -10.50 31.14
CA ASP A 183 23.53 -10.70 31.96
C ASP A 183 23.23 -11.42 33.29
N ALA A 184 22.01 -11.28 33.85
CA ALA A 184 21.55 -12.15 34.93
C ALA A 184 21.52 -13.63 34.50
N ALA A 185 21.04 -13.91 33.28
CA ALA A 185 21.02 -15.28 32.75
C ALA A 185 22.43 -15.82 32.51
N LYS A 186 23.32 -15.02 31.89
CA LYS A 186 24.76 -15.35 31.76
C LYS A 186 25.44 -15.56 33.11
N SER A 187 25.00 -14.84 34.15
CA SER A 187 25.48 -14.99 35.53
C SER A 187 25.01 -16.29 36.20
N GLY A 188 24.10 -17.05 35.60
CA GLY A 188 23.63 -18.36 36.09
C GLY A 188 22.40 -18.30 37.00
N PHE A 189 21.59 -17.25 36.94
CA PHE A 189 20.28 -17.19 37.60
C PHE A 189 19.17 -17.65 36.65
N GLU A 190 18.06 -18.18 37.19
CA GLU A 190 16.80 -18.32 36.46
C GLU A 190 16.14 -16.94 36.37
N VAL A 191 15.89 -16.41 35.16
CA VAL A 191 15.47 -15.00 34.99
C VAL A 191 14.05 -14.88 34.47
N PHE A 192 13.27 -14.00 35.10
CA PHE A 192 11.90 -13.66 34.70
C PHE A 192 11.77 -12.15 34.45
N VAL A 193 11.16 -11.75 33.32
CA VAL A 193 10.82 -10.34 33.05
C VAL A 193 9.30 -10.19 33.09
N ILE A 194 8.79 -9.26 33.89
CA ILE A 194 7.34 -9.06 34.07
C ILE A 194 6.85 -8.00 33.08
N GLU A 195 6.14 -8.44 32.06
CA GLU A 195 5.76 -7.65 30.88
C GLU A 195 4.89 -6.43 31.21
N GLN A 196 3.92 -6.58 32.12
CA GLN A 196 3.08 -5.47 32.60
C GLN A 196 3.85 -4.44 33.43
N ALA A 197 4.94 -4.85 34.10
CA ALA A 197 5.74 -4.03 35.01
C ALA A 197 7.00 -3.44 34.36
N GLN A 198 7.08 -3.42 33.02
CA GLN A 198 8.14 -2.74 32.28
C GLN A 198 7.61 -1.83 31.18
N ARG A 199 8.47 -0.93 30.66
CA ARG A 199 8.24 -0.14 29.44
C ARG A 199 9.56 0.05 28.68
N CYS A 200 9.51 0.07 27.35
CA CYS A 200 10.66 0.27 26.46
C CYS A 200 10.87 1.74 26.07
N VAL A 201 12.11 2.16 25.79
CA VAL A 201 12.44 3.47 25.20
C VAL A 201 11.85 3.55 23.78
N ASN A 202 12.02 2.49 22.99
CA ASN A 202 11.24 2.25 21.78
C ASN A 202 10.21 1.12 22.03
N PRO A 203 8.90 1.40 22.13
CA PRO A 203 7.86 0.39 22.28
C PRO A 203 7.93 -0.75 21.24
N ASP A 204 8.28 -0.44 19.99
CA ASP A 204 8.30 -1.42 18.90
C ASP A 204 9.43 -2.47 19.09
N ALA A 205 10.52 -2.10 19.77
CA ALA A 205 11.66 -2.98 20.05
C ALA A 205 11.37 -4.05 21.13
N TRP A 206 10.19 -4.00 21.78
CA TRP A 206 9.80 -5.01 22.76
C TRP A 206 9.68 -6.42 22.15
N LYS A 207 9.21 -6.54 20.90
CA LYS A 207 9.09 -7.85 20.22
C LYS A 207 10.45 -8.53 20.05
N GLU A 208 11.42 -7.80 19.50
CA GLU A 208 12.79 -8.28 19.31
C GLU A 208 13.46 -8.62 20.65
N SER A 209 13.19 -7.83 21.68
CA SER A 209 13.68 -8.08 23.04
C SER A 209 13.12 -9.37 23.62
N LYS A 210 11.82 -9.67 23.42
CA LYS A 210 11.22 -10.97 23.80
C LYS A 210 11.79 -12.16 23.03
N GLU A 211 12.16 -11.98 21.76
CA GLU A 211 12.81 -13.02 20.96
C GLU A 211 14.25 -13.28 21.45
N GLU A 212 15.02 -12.24 21.76
CA GLU A 212 16.37 -12.36 22.31
C GLU A 212 16.38 -12.91 23.75
N PHE A 213 15.37 -12.58 24.57
CA PHE A 213 15.16 -13.21 25.88
C PHE A 213 14.96 -14.73 25.76
N ALA A 214 14.08 -15.17 24.87
CA ALA A 214 13.83 -16.60 24.64
C ALA A 214 15.12 -17.33 24.18
N ALA A 215 15.92 -16.71 23.31
CA ALA A 215 17.19 -17.25 22.86
C ALA A 215 18.24 -17.42 23.98
N HIS A 216 18.16 -16.63 25.05
CA HIS A 216 19.07 -16.67 26.20
C HIS A 216 18.45 -17.31 27.46
N GLY A 217 17.27 -17.95 27.34
CA GLY A 217 16.59 -18.63 28.44
C GLY A 217 15.84 -17.73 29.44
N VAL A 218 15.81 -16.41 29.20
CA VAL A 218 15.06 -15.44 29.99
C VAL A 218 13.55 -15.60 29.72
N LYS A 219 12.74 -15.70 30.78
CA LYS A 219 11.32 -16.06 30.70
C LYS A 219 10.42 -14.85 30.90
N VAL A 220 9.74 -14.43 29.84
CA VAL A 220 8.73 -13.37 29.93
C VAL A 220 7.47 -13.90 30.63
N ARG A 221 6.84 -13.06 31.46
CA ARG A 221 5.61 -13.35 32.19
C ARG A 221 4.67 -12.15 32.12
N LEU A 222 3.40 -12.39 31.79
CA LEU A 222 2.39 -11.33 31.73
C LEU A 222 2.17 -10.69 33.12
N SER A 223 2.05 -11.54 34.14
CA SER A 223 1.89 -11.17 35.55
C SER A 223 2.79 -12.04 36.44
N ALA A 224 3.14 -11.51 37.62
CA ALA A 224 4.06 -12.12 38.56
C ALA A 224 3.33 -12.91 39.66
N MET A 225 3.07 -14.20 39.41
CA MET A 225 2.74 -15.18 40.45
C MET A 225 3.47 -16.51 40.16
N PRO A 226 4.29 -17.04 41.07
CA PRO A 226 4.92 -18.35 40.92
C PRO A 226 3.91 -19.50 41.11
N HIS A 227 4.23 -20.69 40.59
CA HIS A 227 3.38 -21.87 40.69
C HIS A 227 3.37 -22.51 42.10
N SER A 228 2.68 -21.89 43.07
CA SER A 228 2.20 -22.58 44.28
C SER A 228 1.24 -21.73 45.11
N MET A 229 -0.07 -22.03 45.05
CA MET A 229 -0.96 -22.31 46.20
C MET A 229 -2.44 -22.12 45.82
N HIS A 230 -3.27 -23.11 46.16
CA HIS A 230 -4.72 -22.93 46.27
C HIS A 230 -5.07 -22.24 47.59
N THR A 231 -6.27 -21.64 47.62
CA THR A 231 -7.01 -21.23 48.82
C THR A 231 -6.54 -19.96 49.55
N LEU A 232 -7.16 -18.83 49.21
CA LEU A 232 -7.70 -17.91 50.22
C LEU A 232 -9.14 -17.56 49.83
N THR A 233 -10.09 -18.30 50.41
CA THR A 233 -11.53 -18.01 50.33
C THR A 233 -11.91 -17.04 51.45
N GLU A 234 -12.91 -16.18 51.21
CA GLU A 234 -13.53 -15.27 52.20
C GLU A 234 -12.58 -14.17 52.74
N ALA A 235 -12.81 -12.87 52.53
CA ALA A 235 -14.08 -12.20 52.82
C ALA A 235 -14.23 -10.86 52.07
N ILE A 236 -15.28 -10.76 51.24
CA ILE A 236 -16.02 -9.55 50.86
C ILE A 236 -17.40 -10.02 50.38
N SER A 237 -18.43 -9.17 50.50
CA SER A 237 -19.83 -9.52 50.24
C SER A 237 -20.11 -9.98 48.80
N THR A 238 -21.07 -10.88 48.65
CA THR A 238 -21.66 -11.28 47.35
C THR A 238 -22.04 -10.06 46.50
N PRO A 239 -21.43 -9.87 45.30
CA PRO A 239 -21.97 -8.94 44.32
C PRO A 239 -23.27 -9.52 43.75
N SER A 240 -24.24 -8.64 43.47
CA SER A 240 -25.38 -8.98 42.62
C SER A 240 -24.90 -9.43 41.24
N ARG A 241 -25.65 -10.35 40.62
CA ARG A 241 -25.46 -10.75 39.22
C ARG A 241 -25.35 -9.49 38.35
N VAL A 242 -24.18 -9.24 37.77
CA VAL A 242 -23.90 -8.03 36.99
C VAL A 242 -24.80 -8.02 35.77
N ASP A 243 -25.57 -6.94 35.57
CA ASP A 243 -26.28 -6.76 34.31
C ASP A 243 -25.27 -6.34 33.23
N LEU A 244 -25.13 -7.19 32.22
CA LEU A 244 -24.21 -6.97 31.10
C LEU A 244 -24.74 -5.94 30.11
N ALA A 245 -26.04 -5.65 30.10
CA ALA A 245 -26.66 -4.67 29.23
C ALA A 245 -26.36 -3.22 29.65
N GLU A 246 -26.16 -2.97 30.95
CA GLU A 246 -25.85 -1.65 31.50
C GLU A 246 -24.36 -1.28 31.39
N GLN A 247 -23.48 -2.21 30.98
CA GLN A 247 -22.06 -1.95 30.85
C GLN A 247 -21.77 -1.17 29.57
N TYR A 248 -21.12 0.01 29.68
CA TYR A 248 -20.83 0.90 28.53
C TYR A 248 -20.01 0.24 27.40
N TRP A 249 -19.32 -0.87 27.69
CA TRP A 249 -18.57 -1.65 26.70
C TRP A 249 -19.39 -2.74 26.01
N ASN A 250 -20.65 -2.97 26.40
CA ASN A 250 -21.60 -3.86 25.74
C ASN A 250 -22.78 -3.10 25.07
N VAL A 251 -23.00 -1.82 25.42
CA VAL A 251 -23.96 -0.95 24.72
C VAL A 251 -23.58 -0.83 23.23
N ASN A 252 -24.58 -0.96 22.35
CA ASN A 252 -24.44 -1.11 20.89
C ASN A 252 -23.60 -2.31 20.41
N VAL A 253 -23.36 -3.31 21.26
CA VAL A 253 -22.69 -4.58 20.89
C VAL A 253 -23.75 -5.69 20.77
N PRO A 254 -23.67 -6.57 19.76
CA PRO A 254 -24.49 -7.78 19.69
C PRO A 254 -24.32 -8.68 20.93
N HIS A 255 -25.41 -9.30 21.40
CA HIS A 255 -25.43 -10.07 22.65
C HIS A 255 -24.53 -11.32 22.62
N ASP A 256 -24.24 -11.87 21.43
CA ASP A 256 -23.25 -12.93 21.20
C ASP A 256 -21.79 -12.48 21.43
N GLN A 257 -21.55 -11.18 21.51
CA GLN A 257 -20.24 -10.54 21.67
C GLN A 257 -20.11 -9.75 22.99
N TRP A 258 -21.06 -9.91 23.92
CA TRP A 258 -20.99 -9.28 25.23
C TRP A 258 -19.88 -9.90 26.10
N THR A 259 -19.24 -9.05 26.90
CA THR A 259 -18.11 -9.44 27.76
C THR A 259 -18.34 -9.00 29.20
N GLU A 260 -18.02 -9.88 30.16
CA GLU A 260 -18.13 -9.57 31.60
C GLU A 260 -17.05 -8.56 32.05
N ALA A 261 -15.88 -8.59 31.42
CA ALA A 261 -14.81 -7.63 31.60
C ALA A 261 -14.78 -6.61 30.45
N CYS A 262 -14.41 -5.36 30.75
CA CYS A 262 -14.23 -4.33 29.73
C CYS A 262 -12.99 -4.64 28.85
N PRO A 263 -13.10 -4.65 27.51
CA PRO A 263 -11.97 -4.87 26.60
C PRO A 263 -10.84 -3.85 26.78
N ASP A 264 -9.58 -4.29 26.66
CA ASP A 264 -8.39 -3.50 26.99
C ASP A 264 -8.35 -2.10 26.34
N PHE A 265 -8.68 -2.02 25.05
CA PHE A 265 -8.72 -0.76 24.28
C PHE A 265 -9.78 0.26 24.77
N LEU A 266 -10.68 -0.14 25.67
CA LEU A 266 -11.70 0.71 26.30
C LEU A 266 -11.37 1.06 27.77
N LEU A 267 -10.39 0.43 28.41
CA LEU A 267 -10.05 0.67 29.82
C LEU A 267 -9.54 2.10 30.07
N ALA A 268 -8.73 2.63 29.16
CA ALA A 268 -8.01 3.90 29.31
C ALA A 268 -8.72 5.11 28.67
N ILE A 269 -10.03 5.02 28.39
CA ILE A 269 -10.79 6.11 27.72
C ILE A 269 -11.32 7.14 28.73
N SER A 270 -11.48 8.39 28.27
CA SER A 270 -12.02 9.48 29.09
C SER A 270 -13.49 9.24 29.46
N ASP A 271 -13.94 9.82 30.58
CA ASP A 271 -15.33 9.66 31.03
C ASP A 271 -16.36 10.28 30.07
N ARG A 272 -15.94 11.30 29.27
CA ARG A 272 -16.72 11.77 28.12
C ARG A 272 -16.95 10.65 27.09
N ASN A 273 -15.90 9.90 26.75
CA ASN A 273 -16.02 8.78 25.81
C ASN A 273 -16.87 7.64 26.41
N LYS A 274 -16.73 7.34 27.70
CA LYS A 274 -17.61 6.37 28.40
C LYS A 274 -19.08 6.78 28.29
N SER A 275 -19.39 8.05 28.60
CA SER A 275 -20.75 8.62 28.52
C SER A 275 -21.35 8.52 27.10
N ILE A 276 -20.55 8.80 26.05
CA ILE A 276 -21.00 8.62 24.66
C ILE A 276 -21.22 7.14 24.35
N LEU A 277 -20.33 6.23 24.79
CA LEU A 277 -20.50 4.78 24.57
C LEU A 277 -21.70 4.19 25.33
N SER A 278 -22.08 4.75 26.48
CA SER A 278 -23.31 4.41 27.21
C SER A 278 -24.60 4.86 26.50
N THR A 279 -24.51 5.72 25.48
CA THR A 279 -25.68 6.14 24.69
C THR A 279 -25.91 5.13 23.57
N LYS A 280 -27.17 4.83 23.23
CA LYS A 280 -27.45 3.95 22.08
C LYS A 280 -27.29 4.70 20.76
N ASP A 281 -27.01 3.97 19.69
CA ASP A 281 -27.01 4.49 18.32
C ASP A 281 -28.40 4.99 17.87
N GLU A 282 -29.50 4.45 18.43
CA GLU A 282 -30.88 4.89 18.15
C GLU A 282 -31.24 6.23 18.83
N ASP A 283 -30.57 6.58 19.93
CA ASP A 283 -30.73 7.86 20.62
C ASP A 283 -29.82 8.96 20.01
N TYR A 284 -28.91 8.61 19.10
CA TYR A 284 -27.94 9.54 18.52
C TYR A 284 -28.48 10.29 17.30
N GLN A 285 -28.64 11.61 17.42
CA GLN A 285 -28.99 12.48 16.30
C GLN A 285 -27.73 13.05 15.62
N PRO A 286 -27.55 12.87 14.29
CA PRO A 286 -26.50 13.54 13.54
C PRO A 286 -26.66 15.05 13.54
N GLN A 287 -25.54 15.78 13.50
CA GLN A 287 -25.54 17.24 13.44
C GLN A 287 -25.78 17.73 12.00
N ASP A 288 -26.81 18.55 11.82
CA ASP A 288 -27.13 19.18 10.54
C ASP A 288 -26.18 20.34 10.20
N TRP A 289 -26.24 20.83 8.95
CA TRP A 289 -25.34 21.90 8.52
C TRP A 289 -25.53 23.20 9.31
N ALA A 290 -26.75 23.52 9.73
CA ALA A 290 -27.00 24.71 10.56
C ALA A 290 -26.35 24.59 11.94
N THR A 291 -26.38 23.41 12.56
CA THR A 291 -25.70 23.09 13.83
C THR A 291 -24.18 23.13 13.65
N VAL A 292 -23.65 22.53 12.58
CA VAL A 292 -22.21 22.58 12.25
C VAL A 292 -21.74 24.04 12.08
N GLN A 293 -22.49 24.84 11.32
CA GLN A 293 -22.20 26.28 11.15
C GLN A 293 -22.26 27.03 12.49
N HIS A 294 -23.29 26.78 13.30
CA HIS A 294 -23.45 27.42 14.61
C HIS A 294 -22.29 27.09 15.54
N LEU A 295 -22.00 25.81 15.78
CA LEU A 295 -20.96 25.34 16.71
C LEU A 295 -19.57 25.88 16.37
N VAL A 296 -19.22 25.98 15.09
CA VAL A 296 -17.95 26.60 14.68
C VAL A 296 -17.98 28.11 14.90
N THR A 297 -19.07 28.79 14.51
CA THR A 297 -19.21 30.26 14.63
C THR A 297 -19.16 30.73 16.09
N VAL A 298 -19.80 30.01 17.02
CA VAL A 298 -19.71 30.31 18.46
C VAL A 298 -18.47 29.74 19.15
N ASN A 299 -17.57 29.08 18.40
CA ASN A 299 -16.40 28.36 18.90
C ASN A 299 -16.76 27.43 20.08
N ARG A 300 -17.68 26.49 19.81
CA ARG A 300 -18.08 25.36 20.67
C ARG A 300 -17.80 24.02 19.98
N ILE A 301 -16.66 23.94 19.30
CA ILE A 301 -16.17 22.74 18.61
C ILE A 301 -15.88 21.57 19.57
N ASP A 302 -15.91 21.81 20.89
CA ASP A 302 -15.94 20.76 21.89
C ASP A 302 -17.20 19.90 21.83
N GLU A 303 -18.35 20.43 21.37
CA GLU A 303 -19.61 19.68 21.23
C GLU A 303 -19.66 18.76 20.01
N PHE A 304 -18.65 18.79 19.13
CA PHE A 304 -18.54 17.77 18.08
C PHE A 304 -18.37 16.38 18.69
N GLY A 305 -19.29 15.48 18.32
CA GLY A 305 -19.34 14.09 18.77
C GLY A 305 -19.18 13.09 17.63
N ARG A 306 -19.20 11.81 17.96
CA ARG A 306 -19.39 10.71 17.00
C ARG A 306 -20.53 9.84 17.49
N GLN A 307 -21.25 9.21 16.56
CA GLN A 307 -22.20 8.14 16.87
C GLN A 307 -21.50 7.08 17.74
N PRO A 308 -22.13 6.55 18.81
CA PRO A 308 -21.48 5.67 19.79
C PRO A 308 -20.75 4.46 19.19
N SER A 309 -21.35 3.71 18.26
CA SER A 309 -20.67 2.59 17.58
C SER A 309 -19.44 3.04 16.77
N LYS A 310 -19.53 4.19 16.09
CA LYS A 310 -18.40 4.78 15.35
C LYS A 310 -17.30 5.27 16.28
N LEU A 311 -17.64 5.77 17.47
CA LEU A 311 -16.65 6.10 18.50
C LEU A 311 -15.93 4.83 19.01
N ARG A 312 -16.66 3.74 19.28
CA ARG A 312 -16.08 2.45 19.68
C ARG A 312 -15.07 1.95 18.64
N LEU A 313 -15.48 1.94 17.37
CA LEU A 313 -14.64 1.51 16.26
C LEU A 313 -13.43 2.44 16.05
N TYR A 314 -13.61 3.76 16.19
CA TYR A 314 -12.51 4.72 16.15
C TYR A 314 -11.47 4.46 17.25
N ILE A 315 -11.91 4.24 18.49
CA ILE A 315 -11.01 3.97 19.62
C ILE A 315 -10.26 2.65 19.38
N ARG A 316 -10.96 1.58 18.98
CA ARG A 316 -10.33 0.29 18.64
C ARG A 316 -9.27 0.45 17.54
N TYR A 317 -9.64 1.05 16.42
CA TYR A 317 -8.73 1.30 15.30
C TYR A 317 -7.54 2.18 15.71
N THR A 318 -7.76 3.18 16.54
CA THR A 318 -6.69 4.04 17.11
C THR A 318 -5.73 3.24 17.99
N ASP A 319 -6.24 2.22 18.69
CA ASP A 319 -5.44 1.33 19.54
C ASP A 319 -4.68 0.28 18.72
N ASP A 320 -5.34 -0.36 17.75
CA ASP A 320 -4.72 -1.25 16.75
C ASP A 320 -3.58 -0.52 15.99
N LEU A 321 -3.78 0.77 15.65
CA LEU A 321 -2.75 1.59 15.01
C LEU A 321 -1.55 1.90 15.93
N LYS A 322 -1.77 2.17 17.22
CA LYS A 322 -0.66 2.34 18.19
C LYS A 322 0.16 1.06 18.30
N HIS A 323 -0.51 -0.09 18.42
CA HIS A 323 0.14 -1.40 18.50
C HIS A 323 0.91 -1.79 17.23
N LYS A 324 0.51 -1.26 16.05
CA LYS A 324 1.13 -1.61 14.76
C LYS A 324 2.19 -0.60 14.26
N TYR A 325 2.12 0.66 14.67
CA TYR A 325 2.95 1.74 14.12
C TYR A 325 3.64 2.61 15.21
N GLY A 326 3.63 2.18 16.46
CA GLY A 326 4.16 2.90 17.63
C GLY A 326 3.31 4.11 18.07
N SER A 327 2.76 4.87 17.11
CA SER A 327 1.78 5.92 17.35
C SER A 327 0.87 6.20 16.15
N VAL A 328 -0.29 6.79 16.42
CA VAL A 328 -1.20 7.31 15.38
C VAL A 328 -0.54 8.40 14.54
N LEU A 329 0.40 9.15 15.12
CA LEU A 329 1.14 10.20 14.41
C LEU A 329 2.15 9.61 13.41
N SER A 330 2.87 8.56 13.81
CA SER A 330 3.74 7.75 12.93
C SER A 330 2.94 7.16 11.76
N PHE A 331 1.81 6.51 12.04
CA PHE A 331 0.87 6.05 11.00
C PHE A 331 0.46 7.20 10.06
N VAL A 332 0.04 8.34 10.59
CA VAL A 332 -0.37 9.49 9.75
C VAL A 332 0.81 10.01 8.92
N GLN A 333 2.01 10.15 9.47
CA GLN A 333 3.18 10.61 8.74
C GLN A 333 3.58 9.66 7.62
N HIS A 334 3.72 8.37 7.92
CA HIS A 334 4.35 7.39 7.02
C HIS A 334 3.35 6.69 6.09
N GLU A 335 2.11 6.47 6.53
CA GLU A 335 1.08 5.69 5.79
C GLU A 335 -0.07 6.56 5.23
N ARG A 336 -0.20 7.83 5.63
CA ARG A 336 -1.27 8.74 5.14
C ARG A 336 -0.79 10.00 4.44
N LEU A 337 0.28 10.61 4.93
CA LEU A 337 0.89 11.82 4.37
C LEU A 337 2.11 11.49 3.49
N HIS A 338 2.78 10.39 3.82
CA HIS A 338 4.03 9.89 3.23
C HIS A 338 5.14 10.96 3.23
N TRP A 339 5.26 11.69 4.34
CA TRP A 339 6.26 12.74 4.52
C TRP A 339 7.55 12.18 5.10
N GLN A 340 8.57 12.04 4.23
CA GLN A 340 9.94 11.65 4.58
C GLN A 340 10.61 12.64 5.54
N SER A 341 10.24 13.91 5.49
CA SER A 341 10.58 14.92 6.49
C SER A 341 9.39 15.82 6.77
N LEU A 342 9.29 16.25 8.02
CA LEU A 342 8.29 17.16 8.55
C LEU A 342 8.74 18.64 8.46
N SER A 343 9.99 18.89 8.06
CA SER A 343 10.48 20.25 7.78
C SER A 343 9.70 20.88 6.62
N PRO A 344 9.17 22.11 6.78
CA PRO A 344 8.65 22.90 5.67
C PRO A 344 9.78 23.31 4.71
N SER A 345 9.42 23.70 3.49
CA SER A 345 10.34 24.18 2.45
C SER A 345 10.98 25.55 2.74
N GLY A 346 10.38 26.33 3.65
CA GLY A 346 10.71 27.74 3.88
C GLY A 346 9.89 28.72 3.01
N ASP A 347 9.07 28.21 2.08
CA ASP A 347 8.08 29.02 1.36
C ASP A 347 6.96 29.51 2.30
N LYS A 348 6.18 30.50 1.85
CA LYS A 348 5.05 31.04 2.61
C LYS A 348 3.95 29.99 2.85
N PRO A 349 3.17 30.10 3.95
CA PRO A 349 2.03 29.24 4.21
C PRO A 349 1.14 29.03 2.97
N PHE A 350 0.80 27.78 2.73
CA PHE A 350 -0.03 27.31 1.61
C PHE A 350 0.51 27.54 0.18
N THR A 351 1.69 28.16 -0.03
CA THR A 351 2.21 28.37 -1.40
C THR A 351 2.95 27.16 -1.98
N ASN A 352 3.54 26.30 -1.16
CA ASN A 352 4.27 25.10 -1.62
C ASN A 352 3.43 23.80 -1.41
N PRO A 353 3.00 23.11 -2.49
CA PRO A 353 2.21 21.87 -2.40
C PRO A 353 2.93 20.66 -1.79
N SER A 354 4.22 20.75 -1.46
CA SER A 354 4.92 19.69 -0.71
C SER A 354 4.66 19.76 0.81
N ASP A 355 4.27 20.92 1.32
CA ASP A 355 4.16 21.22 2.76
C ASP A 355 2.75 21.16 3.34
N TYR A 356 1.74 20.86 2.52
CA TYR A 356 0.40 20.57 3.01
C TYR A 356 -0.25 19.39 2.30
N ARG A 357 -1.21 18.74 2.97
CA ARG A 357 -2.03 17.64 2.44
C ARG A 357 -3.47 17.84 2.85
N ILE A 358 -4.39 17.62 1.91
CA ILE A 358 -5.83 17.64 2.14
C ILE A 358 -6.32 16.20 2.04
N LEU A 359 -6.91 15.68 3.10
CA LEU A 359 -7.42 14.30 3.18
C LEU A 359 -8.88 14.32 3.66
N CYS A 360 -9.67 13.31 3.28
CA CYS A 360 -10.91 13.04 4.01
C CYS A 360 -10.57 12.59 5.44
N ASN A 361 -11.41 12.96 6.41
CA ASN A 361 -11.30 12.39 7.75
C ASN A 361 -11.85 10.95 7.72
N ASP A 362 -11.01 9.95 8.01
CA ASP A 362 -11.44 8.54 8.04
C ASP A 362 -12.46 8.27 9.14
N TRP A 363 -12.46 9.10 10.18
CA TRP A 363 -13.36 9.05 11.33
C TRP A 363 -14.03 10.41 11.49
N PRO A 364 -15.01 10.76 10.63
CA PRO A 364 -15.72 12.04 10.71
C PRO A 364 -16.43 12.20 12.06
N TYR A 365 -16.93 13.40 12.33
CA TYR A 365 -17.91 13.62 13.40
C TYR A 365 -19.27 13.05 12.95
N GLY A 366 -20.19 12.83 13.88
CA GLY A 366 -21.56 12.42 13.56
C GLY A 366 -22.37 13.59 13.01
N VAL A 367 -22.09 13.94 11.76
CA VAL A 367 -22.82 14.91 10.93
C VAL A 367 -23.72 14.17 9.94
N GLU A 368 -24.68 14.86 9.32
CA GLU A 368 -25.51 14.29 8.23
C GLU A 368 -24.68 13.75 7.06
N GLU A 369 -25.22 12.86 6.22
CA GLU A 369 -24.46 12.21 5.14
C GLU A 369 -24.00 13.17 4.01
N ALA A 370 -24.67 14.30 3.81
CA ALA A 370 -24.20 15.40 2.95
C ALA A 370 -22.93 16.12 3.49
N ILE A 371 -22.57 15.78 4.74
CA ILE A 371 -21.52 16.21 5.69
C ILE A 371 -20.06 15.90 5.35
N THR A 372 -19.44 16.44 4.29
CA THR A 372 -18.04 16.06 3.99
C THR A 372 -17.03 16.71 4.95
N HIS A 373 -16.49 15.93 5.89
CA HIS A 373 -15.39 16.34 6.78
C HIS A 373 -14.01 16.02 6.16
N LEU A 374 -13.22 17.06 5.88
CA LEU A 374 -11.84 17.03 5.41
C LEU A 374 -10.85 17.54 6.48
N VAL A 375 -9.60 17.11 6.39
CA VAL A 375 -8.50 17.58 7.26
C VAL A 375 -7.37 18.12 6.39
N VAL A 376 -6.90 19.31 6.72
CA VAL A 376 -5.69 19.91 6.13
C VAL A 376 -4.55 19.76 7.14
N TRP A 377 -3.53 19.01 6.75
CA TRP A 377 -2.28 18.86 7.49
C TRP A 377 -1.24 19.79 6.89
N THR A 378 -0.51 20.55 7.71
CA THR A 378 0.60 21.41 7.29
C THR A 378 1.89 21.02 7.99
N LYS A 379 3.03 21.22 7.33
CA LYS A 379 4.36 21.16 7.96
C LYS A 379 4.71 22.45 8.69
N PHE A 380 4.38 23.58 8.08
CA PHE A 380 4.55 24.92 8.64
C PHE A 380 3.51 25.22 9.74
N GLY A 381 3.87 26.14 10.63
CA GLY A 381 2.96 26.72 11.61
C GLY A 381 2.12 27.87 11.09
N LEU A 382 1.13 28.25 11.89
CA LEU A 382 0.27 29.41 11.69
C LEU A 382 0.22 30.20 12.99
N GLU A 383 0.41 31.51 12.86
CA GLU A 383 0.54 32.49 13.94
C GLU A 383 -0.63 32.40 14.93
N ASP A 384 -0.31 32.15 16.21
CA ASP A 384 -1.26 32.21 17.33
C ASP A 384 -1.04 33.51 18.12
N ASP A 385 -2.13 34.15 18.53
CA ASP A 385 -2.17 35.27 19.46
C ASP A 385 -1.74 34.80 20.86
N GLU A 386 -0.65 35.37 21.38
CA GLU A 386 -0.02 34.92 22.64
C GLU A 386 -0.94 35.06 23.86
N ALA A 387 -1.78 36.11 23.89
CA ALA A 387 -2.67 36.41 25.01
C ALA A 387 -3.88 35.47 25.09
N THR A 388 -4.33 34.92 23.96
CA THR A 388 -5.56 34.10 23.88
C THR A 388 -5.35 32.66 23.39
N SER A 389 -4.16 32.32 22.88
CA SER A 389 -3.85 31.03 22.24
C SER A 389 -4.80 30.64 21.10
N LYS A 390 -5.31 31.64 20.36
CA LYS A 390 -6.13 31.50 19.15
C LYS A 390 -5.34 31.92 17.93
N LEU A 391 -5.73 31.50 16.72
CA LEU A 391 -5.16 32.03 15.47
C LEU A 391 -5.24 33.56 15.44
N THR A 392 -4.18 34.23 14.99
CA THR A 392 -4.25 35.69 14.73
C THR A 392 -5.25 35.98 13.60
N PRO A 393 -5.81 37.21 13.52
CA PRO A 393 -6.67 37.60 12.40
C PRO A 393 -5.99 37.45 11.04
N ARG A 394 -4.67 37.63 11.00
CA ARG A 394 -3.84 37.40 9.81
C ARG A 394 -3.77 35.93 9.44
N ALA A 395 -3.40 35.04 10.37
CA ALA A 395 -3.35 33.60 10.10
C ALA A 395 -4.73 33.04 9.74
N GLY A 396 -5.80 33.55 10.34
CA GLY A 396 -7.17 33.27 9.93
C GLY A 396 -7.47 33.66 8.49
N GLN A 397 -7.04 34.85 8.05
CA GLN A 397 -7.18 35.29 6.65
C GLN A 397 -6.31 34.47 5.69
N GLU A 398 -5.13 34.01 6.11
CA GLU A 398 -4.26 33.13 5.30
C GLU A 398 -4.93 31.75 5.08
N ILE A 399 -5.59 31.17 6.09
CA ILE A 399 -6.43 29.96 5.94
C ILE A 399 -7.65 30.25 5.05
N GLU A 400 -8.37 31.34 5.29
CA GLU A 400 -9.57 31.72 4.55
C GLU A 400 -9.29 31.87 3.05
N ASN A 401 -8.21 32.57 2.70
CA ASN A 401 -7.75 32.72 1.32
C ASN A 401 -7.40 31.36 0.69
N PHE A 402 -6.74 30.47 1.44
CA PHE A 402 -6.43 29.12 0.98
C PHE A 402 -7.69 28.29 0.73
N VAL A 403 -8.67 28.33 1.63
CA VAL A 403 -9.96 27.63 1.49
C VAL A 403 -10.72 28.14 0.27
N VAL A 404 -10.86 29.45 0.10
CA VAL A 404 -11.49 30.05 -1.08
C VAL A 404 -10.77 29.62 -2.37
N ASN A 405 -9.46 29.83 -2.47
CA ASN A 405 -8.71 29.52 -3.69
C ASN A 405 -8.63 28.02 -4.03
N THR A 406 -8.84 27.14 -3.04
CA THR A 406 -8.77 25.68 -3.24
C THR A 406 -10.13 25.04 -3.56
N PHE A 407 -11.24 25.63 -3.07
CA PHE A 407 -12.57 25.00 -3.12
C PHE A 407 -13.67 25.85 -3.79
N CYS A 408 -13.44 27.15 -4.00
CA CYS A 408 -14.34 28.06 -4.71
C CYS A 408 -13.72 28.45 -6.07
N GLY A 409 -14.34 28.01 -7.17
CA GLY A 409 -13.95 28.29 -8.55
C GLY A 409 -15.15 28.05 -9.47
N GLU A 410 -14.96 28.06 -10.80
CA GLU A 410 -16.07 27.94 -11.77
C GLU A 410 -16.90 26.65 -11.59
N ASP A 411 -16.22 25.51 -11.36
CA ASP A 411 -16.83 24.21 -10.97
C ASP A 411 -16.73 23.93 -9.46
N GLY A 412 -16.44 24.95 -8.65
CA GLY A 412 -16.28 24.82 -7.19
C GLY A 412 -17.61 24.80 -6.43
N VAL A 413 -17.53 24.89 -5.10
CA VAL A 413 -18.72 25.10 -4.26
C VAL A 413 -18.81 26.52 -3.71
N THR A 414 -20.02 26.95 -3.36
CA THR A 414 -20.27 28.28 -2.82
C THR A 414 -19.61 28.45 -1.45
N ARG A 415 -19.15 29.66 -1.14
CA ARG A 415 -18.47 29.92 0.13
C ARG A 415 -19.34 29.60 1.35
N ASP A 416 -20.65 29.78 1.24
CA ASP A 416 -21.61 29.52 2.32
C ASP A 416 -21.75 28.01 2.66
N SER A 417 -21.30 27.14 1.76
CA SER A 417 -21.26 25.68 1.94
C SER A 417 -19.93 25.14 2.50
N LEU A 418 -19.01 26.04 2.85
CA LEU A 418 -17.72 25.72 3.45
C LEU A 418 -17.64 26.31 4.85
N ILE A 419 -17.07 25.56 5.79
CA ILE A 419 -16.65 26.10 7.07
C ILE A 419 -15.40 25.38 7.56
N TRP A 420 -14.51 26.09 8.26
CA TRP A 420 -13.26 25.56 8.77
C TRP A 420 -13.05 25.96 10.22
N PHE A 421 -12.31 25.13 10.95
CA PHE A 421 -11.90 25.37 12.33
C PHE A 421 -10.57 24.69 12.63
N ARG A 422 -10.01 24.99 13.80
CA ARG A 422 -8.75 24.42 14.29
C ARG A 422 -8.98 23.87 15.69
N ASN A 423 -8.83 22.56 15.88
CA ASN A 423 -9.01 21.95 17.19
C ASN A 423 -8.04 22.55 18.19
N TRP A 424 -8.59 22.99 19.34
CA TRP A 424 -7.82 23.52 20.45
C TRP A 424 -6.80 22.49 20.95
N LYS A 425 -5.73 22.93 21.62
CA LYS A 425 -4.66 22.02 22.09
C LYS A 425 -5.18 20.86 22.96
N SER A 426 -6.32 21.03 23.64
CA SER A 426 -7.03 20.03 24.47
C SER A 426 -8.00 19.10 23.71
N LEU A 427 -8.35 19.40 22.45
CA LEU A 427 -9.29 18.60 21.61
C LEU A 427 -8.60 17.85 20.47
N LYS A 428 -7.26 17.91 20.40
CA LYS A 428 -6.45 17.20 19.40
C LYS A 428 -6.26 15.75 19.81
N SER A 429 -7.03 14.82 19.22
CA SER A 429 -6.77 13.37 19.37
C SER A 429 -5.46 12.91 18.72
N ILE A 430 -4.87 13.75 17.87
CA ILE A 430 -3.52 13.64 17.32
C ILE A 430 -2.89 15.03 17.42
N HIS A 431 -1.85 15.18 18.23
CA HIS A 431 -1.03 16.40 18.25
C HIS A 431 -0.25 16.53 16.94
N ALA A 432 0.16 17.75 16.58
CA ALA A 432 0.71 18.00 15.27
C ALA A 432 2.14 17.42 15.10
N LEU A 433 2.57 17.33 13.85
CA LEU A 433 3.80 16.69 13.33
C LEU A 433 5.11 17.44 13.68
N GLY A 434 5.19 18.09 14.85
CA GLY A 434 6.29 18.97 15.25
C GLY A 434 5.80 20.25 15.91
N SER A 435 6.72 20.99 16.55
CA SER A 435 6.44 22.19 17.34
C SER A 435 5.67 23.27 16.58
N GLU A 436 6.04 23.53 15.32
CA GLU A 436 5.37 24.54 14.48
C GLU A 436 4.10 24.01 13.80
N SER A 437 4.13 22.77 13.31
CA SER A 437 3.13 22.21 12.38
C SER A 437 1.67 22.35 12.83
N THR A 438 0.75 22.52 11.88
CA THR A 438 -0.67 22.77 12.16
C THR A 438 -1.60 21.74 11.50
N LYS A 439 -2.72 21.48 12.19
CA LYS A 439 -3.84 20.66 11.70
C LYS A 439 -5.10 21.52 11.71
N ILE A 440 -5.74 21.64 10.56
CA ILE A 440 -7.00 22.38 10.36
C ILE A 440 -8.07 21.36 9.98
N GLU A 441 -9.26 21.47 10.56
CA GLU A 441 -10.41 20.64 10.22
C GLU A 441 -11.38 21.50 9.39
N MET A 442 -11.84 20.98 8.25
CA MET A 442 -12.73 21.69 7.34
C MET A 442 -13.93 20.82 7.03
N VAL A 443 -15.12 21.38 7.13
CA VAL A 443 -16.37 20.68 6.90
C VAL A 443 -17.10 21.38 5.74
N LYS A 444 -17.51 20.59 4.75
CA LYS A 444 -18.10 21.05 3.49
C LYS A 444 -19.47 20.44 3.33
N GLN A 445 -20.50 21.27 3.22
CA GLN A 445 -21.82 20.83 2.76
C GLN A 445 -21.74 20.45 1.28
N THR A 446 -22.31 19.29 0.96
CA THR A 446 -22.54 18.91 -0.43
C THR A 446 -23.80 19.62 -0.91
N VAL A 447 -23.63 20.80 -1.53
CA VAL A 447 -24.76 21.57 -2.08
C VAL A 447 -25.38 20.78 -3.24
N THR A 448 -26.53 20.17 -3.00
CA THR A 448 -27.39 19.72 -4.08
C THR A 448 -27.80 20.92 -4.93
N LYS A 449 -27.78 20.78 -6.27
CA LYS A 449 -28.22 21.81 -7.21
C LYS A 449 -29.75 21.92 -7.27
N ALA A 450 -30.36 22.03 -6.08
CA ALA A 450 -31.79 21.87 -5.81
C ALA A 450 -32.32 22.80 -4.71
N HIS A 451 -31.67 23.96 -4.48
CA HIS A 451 -32.25 25.07 -3.69
C HIS A 451 -31.74 26.44 -4.19
N VAL A 452 -32.08 26.79 -5.44
CA VAL A 452 -32.08 28.17 -5.93
C VAL A 452 -33.53 28.61 -6.16
N VAL A 453 -34.22 28.94 -5.07
CA VAL A 453 -35.47 29.70 -5.08
C VAL A 453 -35.29 30.84 -4.09
N ALA A 454 -35.47 32.07 -4.56
CA ALA A 454 -35.08 33.26 -3.80
C ALA A 454 -36.06 33.60 -2.67
N SER A 455 -35.51 34.09 -1.56
CA SER A 455 -36.29 34.73 -0.49
C SER A 455 -36.77 36.12 -0.91
N THR A 456 -37.82 36.20 -1.74
CA THR A 456 -38.59 37.43 -2.01
C THR A 456 -40.02 37.22 -1.52
N GLY A 457 -40.44 37.99 -0.52
CA GLY A 457 -41.58 37.63 0.33
C GLY A 457 -42.98 37.95 -0.21
N GLY A 458 -43.96 37.20 0.29
CA GLY A 458 -45.39 37.48 0.11
C GLY A 458 -46.27 36.49 0.90
N LYS A 459 -47.14 37.00 1.79
CA LYS A 459 -48.30 36.27 2.34
C LYS A 459 -49.48 36.43 1.36
N PRO A 460 -50.39 35.44 1.20
CA PRO A 460 -51.56 35.39 2.10
C PRO A 460 -52.13 33.98 2.42
N SER A 461 -53.24 34.01 3.16
CA SER A 461 -54.18 32.99 3.70
C SER A 461 -54.44 31.66 2.97
N PRO A 462 -55.04 30.67 3.71
CA PRO A 462 -55.51 29.39 3.16
C PRO A 462 -56.96 29.42 2.67
N ASP A 463 -57.34 28.46 1.81
CA ASP A 463 -58.67 27.81 1.83
C ASP A 463 -58.68 26.47 1.05
N GLU A 464 -59.79 25.74 1.19
CA GLU A 464 -60.28 24.57 0.41
C GLU A 464 -59.60 23.19 0.59
N ARG A 465 -60.29 22.14 0.10
CA ARG A 465 -60.32 20.77 0.64
C ARG A 465 -60.26 19.68 -0.46
N GLU A 466 -59.76 18.49 -0.06
CA GLU A 466 -60.15 17.09 -0.42
C GLU A 466 -60.97 16.78 -1.70
N PRO A 467 -60.78 15.60 -2.37
CA PRO A 467 -60.63 14.29 -1.67
C PRO A 467 -59.73 13.19 -2.31
N ASP A 468 -59.63 12.09 -1.56
CA ASP A 468 -59.37 10.67 -1.89
C ASP A 468 -58.93 10.21 -3.30
N GLY A 469 -57.91 9.32 -3.28
CA GLY A 469 -58.05 7.97 -3.88
C GLY A 469 -57.33 7.69 -5.21
N ASP A 470 -56.18 6.99 -5.16
CA ASP A 470 -56.12 5.53 -5.39
C ASP A 470 -54.76 4.96 -4.92
N GLU A 471 -54.66 3.65 -4.67
CA GLU A 471 -53.40 3.00 -4.28
C GLU A 471 -52.53 2.68 -5.51
N THR A 472 -51.31 3.20 -5.57
CA THR A 472 -50.26 2.68 -6.47
C THR A 472 -48.96 2.51 -5.72
N ILE A 473 -48.58 1.26 -5.47
CA ILE A 473 -47.27 0.91 -4.93
C ILE A 473 -46.24 1.11 -6.06
N VAL A 474 -45.45 2.18 -5.95
CA VAL A 474 -44.32 2.48 -6.83
C VAL A 474 -43.03 2.33 -6.02
N GLU A 475 -42.16 1.42 -6.44
CA GLU A 475 -40.82 1.28 -5.82
C GLU A 475 -39.96 2.52 -6.16
N PRO A 476 -39.18 3.06 -5.21
CA PRO A 476 -38.45 4.32 -5.41
C PRO A 476 -37.23 4.16 -6.34
N GLU A 477 -37.26 4.82 -7.49
CA GLU A 477 -36.22 4.68 -8.53
C GLU A 477 -34.86 5.34 -8.18
N GLN A 478 -33.82 4.51 -8.26
CA GLN A 478 -32.51 4.72 -8.93
C GLN A 478 -31.60 5.95 -8.63
N ASN A 479 -32.06 7.00 -7.95
CA ASN A 479 -31.36 8.30 -7.92
C ASN A 479 -30.11 8.38 -7.00
N ASN A 480 -29.72 7.28 -6.35
CA ASN A 480 -28.56 7.22 -5.44
C ASN A 480 -27.25 6.72 -6.09
N SER A 481 -27.32 6.30 -7.36
CA SER A 481 -26.19 5.68 -8.09
C SER A 481 -25.13 6.68 -8.57
N GLN A 482 -25.50 7.95 -8.80
CA GLN A 482 -24.61 8.95 -9.38
C GLN A 482 -23.75 9.67 -8.31
N TYR A 483 -24.32 9.98 -7.15
CA TYR A 483 -23.62 10.66 -6.05
C TYR A 483 -22.56 9.80 -5.37
N THR A 484 -22.84 8.51 -5.22
CA THR A 484 -21.87 7.52 -4.72
C THR A 484 -20.64 7.41 -5.62
N PHE A 485 -20.82 7.56 -6.93
CA PHE A 485 -19.72 7.49 -7.92
C PHE A 485 -18.74 8.66 -7.83
N GLU A 486 -19.21 9.90 -7.65
CA GLU A 486 -18.33 11.08 -7.52
C GLU A 486 -17.53 11.06 -6.21
N LEU A 487 -18.17 10.70 -5.10
CA LEU A 487 -17.49 10.58 -3.79
C LEU A 487 -16.47 9.43 -3.78
N ALA A 488 -16.76 8.30 -4.43
CA ALA A 488 -15.81 7.20 -4.60
C ALA A 488 -14.62 7.63 -5.49
N ALA A 489 -14.86 8.33 -6.60
CA ALA A 489 -13.81 8.84 -7.48
C ALA A 489 -12.89 9.84 -6.74
N LEU A 490 -13.45 10.70 -5.90
CA LEU A 490 -12.68 11.68 -5.11
C LEU A 490 -11.83 11.00 -4.01
N ARG A 491 -12.41 10.03 -3.28
CA ARG A 491 -11.67 9.22 -2.28
C ARG A 491 -10.54 8.41 -2.92
N SER A 492 -10.81 7.78 -4.07
CA SER A 492 -9.81 7.05 -4.84
C SER A 492 -8.66 7.98 -5.28
N SER A 493 -8.97 9.16 -5.84
CA SER A 493 -7.97 10.16 -6.26
C SER A 493 -6.94 10.48 -5.17
N LEU A 494 -7.38 10.65 -3.92
CA LEU A 494 -6.50 10.99 -2.79
C LEU A 494 -5.62 9.83 -2.30
N LEU A 495 -6.10 8.58 -2.40
CA LEU A 495 -5.34 7.38 -2.00
C LEU A 495 -4.45 6.80 -3.12
N THR A 496 -4.77 7.05 -4.39
CA THR A 496 -4.11 6.37 -5.54
C THR A 496 -2.60 6.64 -5.65
N ARG A 497 -2.19 7.90 -5.55
CA ARG A 497 -0.83 8.33 -5.94
C ARG A 497 0.27 7.84 -4.99
N PRO A 498 0.15 7.92 -3.65
CA PRO A 498 1.26 7.55 -2.78
C PRO A 498 1.58 6.05 -2.81
N VAL A 499 0.56 5.19 -2.85
CA VAL A 499 0.74 3.72 -2.91
C VAL A 499 1.40 3.30 -4.24
N LEU A 500 0.97 3.88 -5.37
CA LEU A 500 1.65 3.68 -6.65
C LEU A 500 3.11 4.19 -6.60
N SER A 501 3.35 5.38 -6.06
CA SER A 501 4.70 5.93 -5.92
C SER A 501 5.61 5.07 -5.05
N HIS A 502 5.09 4.49 -3.95
CA HIS A 502 5.84 3.57 -3.10
C HIS A 502 6.25 2.31 -3.87
N ILE A 503 5.30 1.60 -4.50
CA ILE A 503 5.57 0.41 -5.30
C ILE A 503 6.58 0.73 -6.42
N ILE A 504 6.39 1.85 -7.11
CA ILE A 504 7.24 2.27 -8.22
C ILE A 504 8.65 2.66 -7.76
N SER A 505 8.83 3.25 -6.58
CA SER A 505 10.16 3.64 -6.08
C SER A 505 11.12 2.46 -5.88
N GLN A 506 10.58 1.24 -5.75
CA GLN A 506 11.35 -0.01 -5.68
C GLN A 506 11.78 -0.54 -7.06
N LEU A 507 11.29 0.04 -8.16
CA LEU A 507 11.42 -0.51 -9.51
C LEU A 507 12.41 0.25 -10.40
N ARG A 508 13.27 -0.51 -11.08
CA ARG A 508 14.17 -0.01 -12.12
C ARG A 508 13.45 -0.02 -13.49
N PRO A 509 13.59 1.02 -14.33
CA PRO A 509 13.05 0.98 -15.70
C PRO A 509 13.48 -0.28 -16.45
N GLY A 510 12.52 -0.93 -17.11
CA GLY A 510 12.67 -2.24 -17.75
C GLY A 510 12.20 -3.44 -16.91
N ALA A 511 11.92 -3.25 -15.60
CA ALA A 511 11.47 -4.34 -14.72
C ALA A 511 10.14 -4.97 -15.16
N ASP A 512 10.03 -6.28 -14.96
CA ASP A 512 8.83 -7.08 -15.21
C ASP A 512 7.81 -6.86 -14.07
N LEU A 513 6.60 -6.44 -14.44
CA LEU A 513 5.48 -6.17 -13.52
C LEU A 513 4.57 -7.39 -13.28
N SER A 514 4.79 -8.52 -13.95
CA SER A 514 3.96 -9.73 -13.82
C SER A 514 4.04 -10.37 -12.43
N ARG A 515 5.13 -10.15 -11.70
CA ARG A 515 5.38 -10.67 -10.33
C ARG A 515 5.06 -9.68 -9.21
N ILE A 516 4.45 -8.53 -9.53
CA ILE A 516 4.22 -7.44 -8.58
C ILE A 516 2.73 -7.22 -8.38
N THR A 517 2.27 -7.36 -7.13
CA THR A 517 0.89 -7.12 -6.74
C THR A 517 0.56 -5.64 -6.84
N LEU A 518 -0.15 -5.25 -7.89
CA LEU A 518 -0.63 -3.88 -8.08
C LEU A 518 -1.86 -3.60 -7.19
N PRO A 519 -2.09 -2.35 -6.73
CA PRO A 519 -3.15 -2.03 -5.79
C PRO A 519 -4.57 -2.27 -6.32
N THR A 520 -5.48 -2.65 -5.44
CA THR A 520 -6.87 -3.00 -5.81
C THR A 520 -7.66 -1.83 -6.39
N PHE A 521 -7.33 -0.58 -6.07
CA PHE A 521 -8.00 0.59 -6.67
C PHE A 521 -7.77 0.73 -8.19
N ILE A 522 -6.69 0.16 -8.76
CA ILE A 522 -6.50 0.14 -10.23
C ILE A 522 -7.21 -1.04 -10.91
N LEU A 523 -7.94 -1.89 -10.18
CA LEU A 523 -8.62 -3.04 -10.77
C LEU A 523 -9.95 -2.68 -11.43
N GLU A 524 -10.22 -3.31 -12.55
CA GLU A 524 -11.55 -3.47 -13.16
C GLU A 524 -12.24 -4.69 -12.53
N GLU A 525 -13.58 -4.65 -12.47
CA GLU A 525 -14.45 -5.68 -11.88
C GLU A 525 -14.56 -6.98 -12.70
N ARG A 526 -13.61 -7.24 -13.61
CA ARG A 526 -13.63 -8.37 -14.56
C ARG A 526 -12.28 -9.05 -14.69
N SER A 527 -12.31 -10.36 -14.92
CA SER A 527 -11.13 -11.16 -15.31
C SER A 527 -10.65 -10.77 -16.71
N MET A 528 -9.36 -11.01 -17.02
CA MET A 528 -8.87 -10.89 -18.39
C MET A 528 -9.63 -11.81 -19.36
N LEU A 529 -10.03 -13.01 -18.91
CA LEU A 529 -10.79 -13.96 -19.74
C LEU A 529 -12.14 -13.39 -20.19
N GLU A 530 -12.79 -12.61 -19.31
CA GLU A 530 -14.02 -11.89 -19.60
C GLU A 530 -13.76 -10.61 -20.41
N ARG A 531 -12.70 -9.84 -20.10
CA ARG A 531 -12.38 -8.58 -20.81
C ARG A 531 -12.07 -8.79 -22.30
N ILE A 532 -11.62 -9.97 -22.71
CA ILE A 532 -11.44 -10.36 -24.12
C ILE A 532 -12.78 -10.31 -24.90
N THR A 533 -13.92 -10.56 -24.24
CA THR A 533 -15.24 -10.54 -24.92
C THR A 533 -15.64 -9.18 -25.47
N ASN A 534 -15.02 -8.08 -25.01
CA ASN A 534 -15.23 -6.74 -25.57
C ASN A 534 -15.02 -6.71 -27.09
N PHE A 535 -14.15 -7.55 -27.66
CA PHE A 535 -13.92 -7.62 -29.11
C PHE A 535 -15.10 -8.19 -29.90
N MET A 536 -15.95 -9.00 -29.27
CA MET A 536 -17.12 -9.62 -29.92
C MET A 536 -18.43 -8.84 -29.63
N ALA A 537 -18.38 -7.85 -28.74
CA ALA A 537 -19.52 -7.08 -28.24
C ALA A 537 -20.07 -6.00 -29.19
N SER A 538 -19.87 -6.12 -30.50
CA SER A 538 -20.36 -5.19 -31.53
C SER A 538 -20.90 -5.95 -32.76
N PRO A 539 -22.06 -6.63 -32.63
CA PRO A 539 -22.64 -7.48 -33.68
C PRO A 539 -22.85 -6.75 -35.02
N ASP A 540 -23.27 -5.48 -34.98
CA ASP A 540 -23.40 -4.58 -36.14
C ASP A 540 -22.10 -4.43 -36.97
N THR A 541 -20.94 -4.79 -36.42
CA THR A 541 -19.64 -4.86 -37.14
C THR A 541 -19.12 -6.29 -37.35
N LEU A 542 -19.49 -7.23 -36.48
CA LEU A 542 -19.03 -8.62 -36.51
C LEU A 542 -19.76 -9.44 -37.59
N LEU A 543 -21.10 -9.45 -37.53
CA LEU A 543 -21.92 -10.40 -38.29
C LEU A 543 -21.92 -10.17 -39.82
N PRO A 544 -21.90 -8.93 -40.35
CA PRO A 544 -21.99 -8.71 -41.81
C PRO A 544 -20.74 -9.08 -42.62
N MET A 545 -19.59 -9.36 -41.98
CA MET A 545 -18.32 -9.56 -42.70
C MET A 545 -18.32 -10.73 -43.71
N PRO A 546 -18.84 -11.94 -43.40
CA PRO A 546 -18.76 -13.11 -44.27
C PRO A 546 -19.65 -13.01 -45.52
N GLU A 547 -20.61 -12.09 -45.53
CA GLU A 547 -21.59 -11.92 -46.61
C GLU A 547 -21.12 -10.93 -47.70
N ILE A 548 -20.01 -10.21 -47.46
CA ILE A 548 -19.45 -9.27 -48.43
C ILE A 548 -18.59 -10.06 -49.43
N ASP A 549 -19.02 -10.17 -50.69
CA ASP A 549 -18.27 -10.96 -51.69
C ASP A 549 -16.99 -10.31 -52.20
N ASP A 550 -16.95 -8.99 -52.36
CA ASP A 550 -15.72 -8.30 -52.78
C ASP A 550 -14.63 -8.45 -51.70
N PRO A 551 -13.44 -9.01 -52.03
CA PRO A 551 -12.42 -9.32 -51.03
C PRO A 551 -11.83 -8.06 -50.39
N VAL A 552 -11.83 -6.92 -51.08
CA VAL A 552 -11.30 -5.65 -50.56
C VAL A 552 -12.30 -5.03 -49.59
N GLN A 553 -13.59 -4.96 -49.95
CA GLN A 553 -14.64 -4.47 -49.04
C GLN A 553 -14.83 -5.39 -47.83
N ARG A 554 -14.70 -6.71 -48.01
CA ARG A 554 -14.70 -7.69 -46.92
C ARG A 554 -13.51 -7.44 -45.98
N PHE A 555 -12.32 -7.21 -46.52
CA PHE A 555 -11.15 -6.84 -45.72
C PHE A 555 -11.35 -5.50 -44.99
N VAL A 556 -11.92 -4.48 -45.63
CA VAL A 556 -12.32 -3.21 -44.97
C VAL A 556 -13.28 -3.45 -43.81
N SER A 557 -14.24 -4.38 -43.96
CA SER A 557 -15.16 -4.76 -42.89
C SER A 557 -14.43 -5.45 -41.72
N VAL A 558 -13.45 -6.32 -41.99
CA VAL A 558 -12.57 -6.90 -40.95
C VAL A 558 -11.73 -5.84 -40.24
N ILE A 559 -11.23 -4.81 -40.95
CA ILE A 559 -10.56 -3.67 -40.31
C ILE A 559 -11.54 -2.87 -39.44
N LYS A 560 -12.79 -2.67 -39.89
CA LYS A 560 -13.84 -2.00 -39.10
C LYS A 560 -14.18 -2.76 -37.81
N PHE A 561 -14.33 -4.08 -37.89
CA PHE A 561 -14.54 -4.96 -36.74
C PHE A 561 -13.32 -4.98 -35.79
N TYR A 562 -12.11 -5.14 -36.32
CA TYR A 562 -10.89 -5.12 -35.53
C TYR A 562 -10.71 -3.78 -34.78
N LEU A 563 -11.03 -2.66 -35.43
CA LEU A 563 -10.92 -1.33 -34.82
C LEU A 563 -12.09 -1.02 -33.85
N SER A 564 -13.27 -1.63 -34.01
CA SER A 564 -14.42 -1.35 -33.15
C SER A 564 -14.21 -1.83 -31.71
N GLY A 565 -13.58 -2.98 -31.48
CA GLY A 565 -13.38 -3.53 -30.13
C GLY A 565 -12.56 -2.66 -29.17
N TRP A 566 -11.65 -1.80 -29.66
CA TRP A 566 -10.67 -1.08 -28.81
C TRP A 566 -11.24 0.04 -27.95
N HIS A 567 -12.37 0.64 -28.34
CA HIS A 567 -12.94 1.75 -27.58
C HIS A 567 -13.58 1.28 -26.26
N ILE A 568 -14.05 0.04 -26.20
CA ILE A 568 -14.79 -0.58 -25.09
C ILE A 568 -13.82 -0.84 -23.93
N ARG A 569 -13.83 0.06 -22.93
CA ARG A 569 -12.98 0.00 -21.74
C ARG A 569 -13.66 0.69 -20.55
N PRO A 570 -13.34 0.31 -19.29
CA PRO A 570 -13.78 1.05 -18.12
C PRO A 570 -13.24 2.49 -18.12
N ALA A 571 -13.94 3.39 -17.41
CA ALA A 571 -13.50 4.77 -17.24
C ALA A 571 -12.17 4.86 -16.46
N GLY A 572 -11.30 5.79 -16.88
CA GLY A 572 -9.99 6.01 -16.25
C GLY A 572 -8.90 5.03 -16.71
N VAL A 573 -8.03 4.64 -15.79
CA VAL A 573 -6.94 3.68 -16.03
C VAL A 573 -7.15 2.49 -15.11
N LYS A 574 -7.67 1.39 -15.66
CA LYS A 574 -7.99 0.16 -14.93
C LYS A 574 -7.41 -1.08 -15.63
N LYS A 575 -6.85 -1.98 -14.84
CA LYS A 575 -6.32 -3.31 -15.24
C LYS A 575 -7.34 -4.39 -14.85
N PRO A 576 -7.64 -5.39 -15.70
CA PRO A 576 -8.46 -6.52 -15.28
C PRO A 576 -7.76 -7.36 -14.21
N LEU A 577 -8.53 -8.21 -13.53
CA LEU A 577 -7.98 -9.26 -12.68
C LEU A 577 -7.10 -10.20 -13.52
N ASN A 578 -5.95 -10.58 -12.95
CA ASN A 578 -5.00 -11.49 -13.60
C ASN A 578 -5.46 -12.92 -13.34
N PRO A 579 -5.81 -13.72 -14.38
CA PRO A 579 -6.48 -14.99 -14.12
C PRO A 579 -5.55 -16.01 -13.44
N ILE A 580 -6.12 -16.83 -12.55
CA ILE A 580 -5.38 -17.96 -11.97
C ILE A 580 -5.20 -19.08 -13.00
N LEU A 581 -4.21 -19.95 -12.82
CA LEU A 581 -4.01 -21.10 -13.71
C LEU A 581 -5.26 -22.02 -13.68
N GLY A 582 -5.78 -22.36 -14.86
CA GLY A 582 -7.01 -23.14 -14.99
C GLY A 582 -8.29 -22.38 -14.61
N GLU A 583 -8.24 -21.05 -14.51
CA GLU A 583 -9.45 -20.22 -14.54
C GLU A 583 -10.13 -20.33 -15.90
N THR A 584 -11.46 -20.33 -15.93
CA THR A 584 -12.27 -20.41 -17.15
C THR A 584 -13.28 -19.26 -17.27
N PHE A 585 -13.72 -18.96 -18.48
CA PHE A 585 -14.88 -18.11 -18.71
C PHE A 585 -15.69 -18.59 -19.92
N THR A 586 -17.02 -18.62 -19.78
CA THR A 586 -17.96 -19.06 -20.82
C THR A 586 -19.14 -18.10 -20.88
N CYS A 587 -19.51 -17.68 -22.08
CA CYS A 587 -20.63 -16.77 -22.30
C CYS A 587 -21.25 -16.95 -23.70
N TRP A 588 -22.42 -16.36 -23.92
CA TRP A 588 -23.04 -16.29 -25.24
C TRP A 588 -23.57 -14.88 -25.55
N TRP A 589 -23.93 -14.66 -26.80
CA TRP A 589 -24.76 -13.54 -27.25
C TRP A 589 -26.01 -14.09 -27.92
N GLU A 590 -27.10 -13.34 -27.84
CA GLU A 590 -28.29 -13.55 -28.67
C GLU A 590 -28.39 -12.39 -29.65
N TYR A 591 -28.55 -12.70 -30.94
CA TYR A 591 -28.56 -11.71 -32.00
C TYR A 591 -30.00 -11.40 -32.46
N PRO A 592 -30.24 -10.25 -33.13
CA PRO A 592 -31.60 -9.82 -33.49
C PRO A 592 -32.37 -10.76 -34.44
N ASP A 593 -31.66 -11.68 -35.09
CA ASP A 593 -32.19 -12.75 -35.94
C ASP A 593 -32.46 -14.07 -35.19
N GLN A 594 -32.34 -14.06 -33.85
CA GLN A 594 -32.49 -15.20 -32.93
C GLN A 594 -31.35 -16.24 -32.97
N THR A 595 -30.30 -16.00 -33.76
CA THR A 595 -29.06 -16.82 -33.74
C THR A 595 -28.20 -16.50 -32.52
N LYS A 596 -27.12 -17.27 -32.31
CA LYS A 596 -26.24 -17.14 -31.14
C LYS A 596 -24.76 -17.11 -31.50
N GLY A 597 -24.00 -16.37 -30.71
CA GLY A 597 -22.54 -16.45 -30.66
C GLY A 597 -22.10 -17.06 -29.34
N TYR A 598 -21.13 -17.98 -29.37
CA TYR A 598 -20.67 -18.74 -28.21
C TYR A 598 -19.19 -18.45 -27.94
N TYR A 599 -18.79 -18.37 -26.67
CA TYR A 599 -17.41 -18.10 -26.25
C TYR A 599 -16.96 -19.03 -25.12
N ILE A 600 -15.71 -19.49 -25.22
CA ILE A 600 -15.02 -20.31 -24.22
C ILE A 600 -13.58 -19.78 -24.08
N ALA A 601 -13.11 -19.60 -22.85
CA ALA A 601 -11.71 -19.25 -22.58
C ALA A 601 -11.16 -19.96 -21.33
N GLU A 602 -9.85 -20.19 -21.32
CA GLU A 602 -9.10 -20.78 -20.22
C GLU A 602 -7.74 -20.08 -20.04
N GLN A 603 -7.31 -19.91 -18.79
CA GLN A 603 -5.96 -19.47 -18.48
C GLN A 603 -4.95 -20.62 -18.59
N THR A 604 -4.41 -20.81 -19.79
CA THR A 604 -3.51 -21.92 -20.15
C THR A 604 -2.10 -21.80 -19.57
N SER A 605 -1.69 -20.60 -19.11
CA SER A 605 -0.44 -20.41 -18.35
C SER A 605 -0.52 -19.21 -17.42
N HIS A 606 0.20 -19.23 -16.29
CA HIS A 606 0.24 -18.11 -15.34
C HIS A 606 1.63 -17.45 -15.21
N HIS A 607 2.73 -18.20 -15.41
CA HIS A 607 4.10 -17.67 -15.39
C HIS A 607 4.89 -18.18 -16.60
N PRO A 608 4.97 -17.43 -17.72
CA PRO A 608 4.31 -16.15 -17.98
C PRO A 608 2.77 -16.30 -18.15
N PRO A 609 1.99 -15.23 -17.94
CA PRO A 609 0.54 -15.30 -18.13
C PRO A 609 0.19 -15.49 -19.63
N LYS A 610 -0.63 -16.51 -19.92
CA LYS A 610 -1.25 -16.74 -21.24
C LYS A 610 -2.70 -17.17 -21.05
N SER A 611 -3.59 -16.53 -21.80
CA SER A 611 -4.99 -16.94 -21.94
C SER A 611 -5.18 -17.54 -23.33
N SER A 612 -6.03 -18.54 -23.46
CA SER A 612 -6.49 -19.07 -24.75
C SER A 612 -8.01 -18.93 -24.82
N TYR A 613 -8.54 -18.57 -25.99
CA TYR A 613 -9.96 -18.33 -26.20
C TYR A 613 -10.44 -18.82 -27.56
N PHE A 614 -11.72 -19.16 -27.59
CA PHE A 614 -12.47 -19.61 -28.74
C PHE A 614 -13.80 -18.84 -28.79
N PHE A 615 -14.19 -18.42 -29.99
CA PHE A 615 -15.51 -17.87 -30.27
C PHE A 615 -16.05 -18.42 -31.58
N MET A 616 -17.35 -18.68 -31.65
CA MET A 616 -18.01 -19.02 -32.91
C MET A 616 -19.47 -18.54 -32.92
N ALA A 617 -19.89 -17.97 -34.05
CA ALA A 617 -21.29 -17.71 -34.39
C ALA A 617 -21.64 -18.60 -35.60
N PRO A 618 -22.13 -19.84 -35.38
CA PRO A 618 -22.16 -20.86 -36.42
C PRO A 618 -23.05 -20.51 -37.61
N GLU A 619 -24.24 -19.95 -37.35
CA GLU A 619 -25.19 -19.51 -38.38
C GLU A 619 -24.67 -18.33 -39.21
N HIS A 620 -23.70 -17.58 -38.68
CA HIS A 620 -23.02 -16.48 -39.36
C HIS A 620 -21.67 -16.91 -39.97
N HIS A 621 -21.31 -18.19 -39.93
CA HIS A 621 -20.06 -18.71 -40.48
C HIS A 621 -18.76 -18.11 -39.87
N ILE A 622 -18.83 -17.46 -38.71
CA ILE A 622 -17.67 -16.83 -38.06
C ILE A 622 -17.09 -17.77 -37.00
N ARG A 623 -15.79 -18.09 -37.13
CA ARG A 623 -14.98 -18.71 -36.07
C ARG A 623 -13.77 -17.82 -35.74
N VAL A 624 -13.45 -17.71 -34.45
CA VAL A 624 -12.23 -17.05 -33.96
C VAL A 624 -11.54 -17.97 -32.95
N ASP A 625 -10.28 -18.28 -33.21
CA ASP A 625 -9.38 -18.87 -32.20
C ASP A 625 -8.34 -17.80 -31.83
N GLY A 626 -7.87 -17.78 -30.58
CA GLY A 626 -6.88 -16.80 -30.17
C GLY A 626 -6.17 -17.07 -28.85
N THR A 627 -5.06 -16.37 -28.66
CA THR A 627 -4.30 -16.37 -27.41
C THR A 627 -3.85 -14.96 -27.06
N LEU A 628 -3.90 -14.65 -25.76
CA LEU A 628 -3.47 -13.37 -25.21
C LEU A 628 -2.21 -13.60 -24.37
N LYS A 629 -1.10 -12.95 -24.73
CA LYS A 629 0.21 -13.11 -24.07
C LYS A 629 0.75 -11.75 -23.56
N PRO A 630 0.19 -11.20 -22.47
CA PRO A 630 0.56 -9.88 -21.96
C PRO A 630 1.88 -9.90 -21.15
N LYS A 631 2.93 -9.25 -21.65
CA LYS A 631 4.19 -9.00 -20.90
C LYS A 631 4.18 -7.61 -20.29
N SER A 632 3.94 -7.54 -18.98
CA SER A 632 3.85 -6.27 -18.25
C SER A 632 5.25 -5.72 -17.92
N LYS A 633 5.58 -4.49 -18.32
CA LYS A 633 6.86 -3.82 -18.05
C LYS A 633 6.70 -2.44 -17.41
N PHE A 634 7.59 -2.12 -16.48
CA PHE A 634 7.74 -0.78 -15.92
C PHE A 634 8.70 0.07 -16.77
N LEU A 635 8.34 1.33 -17.04
CA LEU A 635 9.05 2.23 -17.97
C LEU A 635 9.25 3.65 -17.38
N GLY A 636 9.41 3.78 -16.06
CA GLY A 636 9.55 5.10 -15.40
C GLY A 636 8.19 5.75 -15.18
N ASN A 637 7.91 6.92 -15.78
CA ASN A 637 6.57 7.54 -15.72
C ASN A 637 5.55 6.87 -16.67
N SER A 638 5.71 5.57 -16.92
CA SER A 638 4.78 4.74 -17.68
C SER A 638 4.91 3.27 -17.26
N ALA A 639 3.82 2.53 -17.39
CA ALA A 639 3.84 1.06 -17.45
C ALA A 639 3.23 0.63 -18.78
N ALA A 640 3.66 -0.52 -19.30
CA ALA A 640 3.17 -1.09 -20.54
C ALA A 640 2.75 -2.55 -20.34
N SER A 641 1.70 -2.99 -21.02
CA SER A 641 1.49 -4.40 -21.36
C SER A 641 1.87 -4.56 -22.83
N LEU A 642 3.00 -5.23 -23.07
CA LEU A 642 3.39 -5.61 -24.42
C LEU A 642 2.58 -6.85 -24.83
N MET A 643 1.93 -6.79 -25.99
CA MET A 643 0.94 -7.79 -26.39
C MET A 643 1.53 -8.72 -27.45
N GLU A 644 2.01 -9.88 -27.03
CA GLU A 644 2.52 -10.94 -27.92
C GLU A 644 1.41 -11.98 -28.26
N GLY A 645 0.15 -11.55 -28.22
CA GLY A 645 -0.99 -12.38 -28.58
C GLY A 645 -1.23 -12.42 -30.09
N ILE A 646 -2.06 -13.37 -30.50
CA ILE A 646 -2.47 -13.55 -31.89
C ILE A 646 -3.88 -14.13 -31.94
N SER A 647 -4.66 -13.77 -32.94
CA SER A 647 -5.99 -14.33 -33.19
C SER A 647 -6.16 -14.65 -34.67
N TYR A 648 -6.84 -15.76 -34.94
CA TYR A 648 -7.20 -16.22 -36.27
C TYR A 648 -8.72 -16.19 -36.41
N LEU A 649 -9.22 -15.17 -37.11
CA LEU A 649 -10.61 -15.08 -37.56
C LEU A 649 -10.73 -15.86 -38.87
N ARG A 650 -11.78 -16.69 -39.01
CA ARG A 650 -12.07 -17.44 -40.24
C ARG A 650 -13.55 -17.32 -40.63
N PHE A 651 -13.80 -17.22 -41.94
CA PHE A 651 -15.14 -17.26 -42.53
C PHE A 651 -15.38 -18.62 -43.17
N THR A 652 -16.22 -19.45 -42.55
CA THR A 652 -16.37 -20.88 -42.90
C THR A 652 -17.23 -21.14 -44.14
N ASN A 653 -17.86 -20.11 -44.73
CA ASN A 653 -18.61 -20.19 -45.98
C ASN A 653 -17.76 -19.95 -47.24
N ARG A 654 -16.52 -19.46 -47.11
CA ARG A 654 -15.66 -19.08 -48.25
C ARG A 654 -14.19 -19.36 -47.97
N GLY A 655 -13.32 -19.08 -48.95
CA GLY A 655 -11.88 -19.31 -48.86
C GLY A 655 -11.41 -20.60 -49.54
N SER A 656 -10.10 -20.83 -49.48
CA SER A 656 -9.40 -21.95 -50.11
C SER A 656 -8.96 -23.04 -49.12
N SER A 657 -8.96 -22.73 -47.82
CA SER A 657 -8.66 -23.70 -46.75
C SER A 657 -9.91 -24.47 -46.31
N LYS A 658 -9.73 -25.70 -45.80
CA LYS A 658 -10.82 -26.48 -45.18
C LYS A 658 -11.43 -25.84 -43.92
N LEU A 659 -10.78 -24.82 -43.35
CA LEU A 659 -11.22 -24.10 -42.16
C LEU A 659 -11.86 -22.74 -42.49
N GLY A 660 -12.02 -22.42 -43.79
CA GLY A 660 -12.51 -21.13 -44.27
C GLY A 660 -11.42 -20.11 -44.59
N GLU A 661 -11.83 -18.92 -45.03
CA GLU A 661 -10.93 -17.81 -45.40
C GLU A 661 -10.31 -17.18 -44.16
N LYS A 662 -8.97 -17.15 -44.08
CA LYS A 662 -8.24 -16.83 -42.85
C LYS A 662 -7.73 -15.39 -42.76
N TYR A 663 -7.98 -14.77 -41.62
CA TYR A 663 -7.48 -13.45 -41.21
C TYR A 663 -6.67 -13.60 -39.92
N ILE A 664 -5.44 -13.07 -39.94
CA ILE A 664 -4.49 -13.08 -38.82
C ILE A 664 -4.47 -11.69 -38.21
N LEU A 665 -4.78 -11.58 -36.91
CA LEU A 665 -4.86 -10.33 -36.17
C LEU A 665 -3.89 -10.37 -34.98
N THR A 666 -3.15 -9.27 -34.78
CA THR A 666 -2.34 -9.02 -33.58
C THR A 666 -2.98 -7.93 -32.72
N GLN A 667 -2.39 -7.56 -31.59
CA GLN A 667 -2.88 -6.47 -30.73
C GLN A 667 -1.82 -5.37 -30.57
N PRO A 668 -2.19 -4.08 -30.51
CA PRO A 668 -1.30 -2.99 -30.12
C PRO A 668 -0.91 -3.11 -28.64
N ASN A 669 0.19 -2.47 -28.27
CA ASN A 669 0.65 -2.42 -26.89
C ASN A 669 -0.20 -1.45 -26.06
N MET A 670 -0.45 -1.77 -24.79
CA MET A 670 -1.31 -1.00 -23.90
C MET A 670 -0.45 -0.22 -22.90
N TYR A 671 -0.58 1.10 -22.86
CA TYR A 671 0.26 1.98 -22.03
C TYR A 671 -0.55 2.71 -20.95
N ALA A 672 -0.12 2.58 -19.70
CA ALA A 672 -0.52 3.45 -18.60
C ALA A 672 0.51 4.58 -18.44
N ARG A 673 0.20 5.78 -18.91
CA ARG A 673 1.02 6.99 -18.80
C ARG A 673 0.75 7.73 -17.50
N GLY A 674 1.75 8.45 -16.97
CA GLY A 674 1.54 9.38 -15.86
C GLY A 674 1.34 8.70 -14.50
N ILE A 675 1.91 7.51 -14.32
CA ILE A 675 1.78 6.69 -13.09
C ILE A 675 2.59 7.23 -11.89
N LEU A 676 3.56 8.12 -12.14
CA LEU A 676 4.28 8.88 -11.12
C LEU A 676 3.90 10.37 -11.16
N PHE A 677 3.95 10.98 -12.35
CA PHE A 677 3.82 12.42 -12.54
C PHE A 677 2.77 12.74 -13.60
N GLY A 678 1.83 13.62 -13.26
CA GLY A 678 0.70 14.03 -14.13
C GLY A 678 -0.61 13.30 -13.81
N LYS A 679 -1.61 13.45 -14.69
CA LYS A 679 -2.87 12.68 -14.63
C LYS A 679 -2.66 11.34 -15.33
N MET A 680 -2.99 10.24 -14.66
CA MET A 680 -2.91 8.91 -15.27
C MET A 680 -3.78 8.83 -16.54
N LYS A 681 -3.23 8.25 -17.61
CA LYS A 681 -3.93 8.05 -18.89
C LYS A 681 -3.65 6.68 -19.47
N TYR A 682 -4.67 6.12 -20.11
CA TYR A 682 -4.57 4.91 -20.92
C TYR A 682 -4.36 5.32 -22.38
N GLU A 683 -3.32 4.80 -23.01
CA GLU A 683 -3.07 4.88 -24.45
C GLU A 683 -2.95 3.46 -25.04
N LEU A 684 -3.33 3.31 -26.30
CA LEU A 684 -2.83 2.23 -27.14
C LEU A 684 -1.64 2.76 -27.95
N GLY A 685 -0.66 1.90 -28.23
CA GLY A 685 0.59 2.28 -28.85
C GLY A 685 1.20 1.21 -29.74
N ASP A 686 2.20 1.65 -30.51
CA ASP A 686 2.99 0.85 -31.44
C ASP A 686 2.15 0.26 -32.59
N HIS A 687 2.73 -0.69 -33.33
CA HIS A 687 2.12 -1.29 -34.51
C HIS A 687 1.31 -2.54 -34.17
N SER A 688 0.21 -2.73 -34.89
CA SER A 688 -0.53 -3.98 -34.99
C SER A 688 -0.93 -4.23 -36.44
N PHE A 689 -1.17 -5.48 -36.82
CA PHE A 689 -1.56 -5.82 -38.18
C PHE A 689 -2.80 -6.71 -38.24
N VAL A 690 -3.49 -6.59 -39.38
CA VAL A 690 -4.47 -7.55 -39.88
C VAL A 690 -3.97 -8.04 -41.24
N ARG A 691 -3.95 -9.36 -41.48
CA ARG A 691 -3.44 -9.96 -42.72
C ARG A 691 -4.35 -11.09 -43.19
N CYS A 692 -4.69 -11.12 -44.48
CA CYS A 692 -5.39 -12.24 -45.11
C CYS A 692 -4.46 -12.86 -46.17
N PRO A 693 -3.76 -13.97 -45.87
CA PRO A 693 -2.75 -14.55 -46.77
C PRO A 693 -3.32 -14.98 -48.14
N GLU A 694 -4.57 -15.45 -48.16
CA GLU A 694 -5.23 -15.97 -49.36
C GLU A 694 -5.48 -14.86 -50.39
N THR A 695 -6.17 -13.80 -49.99
CA THR A 695 -6.37 -12.60 -50.82
C THR A 695 -5.04 -11.89 -51.09
N GLY A 696 -4.11 -11.89 -50.13
CA GLY A 696 -2.88 -11.10 -50.16
C GLY A 696 -3.06 -9.67 -49.67
N LEU A 697 -4.17 -9.39 -48.98
CA LEU A 697 -4.45 -8.08 -48.39
C LEU A 697 -3.89 -7.98 -46.97
N SER A 698 -3.33 -6.83 -46.63
CA SER A 698 -2.93 -6.51 -45.26
C SER A 698 -3.18 -5.06 -44.90
N ALA A 699 -3.32 -4.82 -43.58
CA ALA A 699 -3.19 -3.52 -42.98
C ALA A 699 -2.10 -3.57 -41.91
N ASP A 700 -1.23 -2.57 -41.92
CA ASP A 700 -0.34 -2.25 -40.81
C ASP A 700 -0.86 -0.95 -40.18
N ILE A 701 -1.13 -0.99 -38.88
CA ILE A 701 -1.89 0.02 -38.13
C ILE A 701 -1.05 0.49 -36.95
N GLU A 702 -0.54 1.71 -37.06
CA GLU A 702 0.17 2.45 -36.03
C GLU A 702 -0.85 3.09 -35.07
N PHE A 703 -0.86 2.63 -33.82
CA PHE A 703 -1.55 3.31 -32.73
C PHE A 703 -0.62 4.40 -32.17
N LYS A 704 -0.99 5.66 -32.37
CA LYS A 704 -0.11 6.81 -32.13
C LYS A 704 -0.15 7.23 -30.65
N THR A 705 0.91 6.92 -29.91
CA THR A 705 1.13 7.47 -28.56
C THR A 705 1.49 8.96 -28.62
N LYS A 706 1.16 9.75 -27.60
CA LYS A 706 1.47 11.19 -27.65
C LYS A 706 2.97 11.48 -27.44
N GLY A 707 3.60 12.13 -28.42
CA GLY A 707 4.97 12.61 -28.35
C GLY A 707 5.16 13.85 -27.45
N TRP A 708 6.39 14.06 -26.99
CA TRP A 708 6.77 15.17 -26.10
C TRP A 708 6.56 16.56 -26.73
N VAL A 709 6.84 16.70 -28.02
CA VAL A 709 6.79 17.98 -28.76
C VAL A 709 5.37 18.33 -29.24
N GLY A 710 4.44 17.37 -29.21
CA GLY A 710 3.08 17.54 -29.71
C GLY A 710 2.41 16.21 -30.07
N GLY A 711 1.12 16.28 -30.42
CA GLY A 711 0.36 15.11 -30.88
C GLY A 711 -1.02 14.99 -30.24
N THR A 712 -1.92 14.34 -30.99
CA THR A 712 -3.30 14.03 -30.60
C THR A 712 -3.35 12.67 -29.91
N TYR A 713 -3.99 12.60 -28.75
CA TYR A 713 -4.21 11.32 -28.07
C TYR A 713 -5.10 10.39 -28.89
N ASN A 714 -4.86 9.08 -28.79
CA ASN A 714 -5.69 8.02 -29.35
C ASN A 714 -5.81 8.04 -30.90
N ALA A 715 -4.90 8.72 -31.59
CA ALA A 715 -4.89 8.72 -33.05
C ALA A 715 -4.40 7.38 -33.62
N ILE A 716 -4.91 7.02 -34.79
CA ILE A 716 -4.38 5.91 -35.60
C ILE A 716 -3.82 6.43 -36.94
N GLY A 717 -2.91 5.66 -37.52
CA GLY A 717 -2.48 5.79 -38.91
C GLY A 717 -2.22 4.42 -39.50
N GLY A 718 -2.36 4.26 -40.81
CA GLY A 718 -2.08 2.99 -41.48
C GLY A 718 -2.60 2.96 -42.91
N TYR A 719 -2.32 1.86 -43.60
CA TYR A 719 -2.78 1.64 -44.97
C TYR A 719 -3.28 0.22 -45.16
N ILE A 720 -4.41 0.06 -45.85
CA ILE A 720 -4.80 -1.23 -46.44
C ILE A 720 -4.06 -1.33 -47.78
N LYS A 721 -3.33 -2.42 -47.97
CA LYS A 721 -2.50 -2.67 -49.15
C LYS A 721 -2.64 -4.10 -49.67
N ASN A 722 -2.24 -4.30 -50.91
CA ASN A 722 -2.07 -5.61 -51.53
C ASN A 722 -0.57 -5.98 -51.49
N ASP A 723 -0.19 -6.97 -50.69
CA ASP A 723 1.21 -7.40 -50.52
C ASP A 723 1.79 -8.06 -51.77
N LYS A 724 0.95 -8.50 -52.72
CA LYS A 724 1.40 -9.08 -54.00
C LYS A 724 1.80 -8.02 -55.03
N THR A 725 1.33 -6.77 -54.89
CA THR A 725 1.62 -5.64 -55.80
C THR A 725 2.36 -4.48 -55.14
N GLY A 726 2.32 -4.38 -53.81
CA GLY A 726 2.78 -3.21 -53.05
C GLY A 726 1.81 -2.01 -53.09
N GLU A 727 0.67 -2.14 -53.77
CA GLU A 727 -0.31 -1.07 -53.95
C GLU A 727 -1.05 -0.76 -52.63
N GLN A 728 -1.04 0.50 -52.23
CA GLN A 728 -1.89 1.00 -51.13
C GLN A 728 -3.27 1.35 -51.71
N LEU A 729 -4.31 0.72 -51.17
CA LEU A 729 -5.70 0.86 -51.62
C LEU A 729 -6.43 1.93 -50.81
N TYR A 730 -6.23 1.91 -49.48
CA TYR A 730 -6.88 2.85 -48.57
C TYR A 730 -5.93 3.37 -47.49
N GLU A 731 -6.13 4.63 -47.10
CA GLU A 731 -5.51 5.29 -45.95
C GLU A 731 -6.44 5.25 -44.73
N LEU A 732 -5.92 4.85 -43.57
CA LEU A 732 -6.62 4.75 -42.29
C LEU A 732 -6.22 5.91 -41.39
N SER A 733 -7.20 6.61 -40.79
CA SER A 733 -6.95 7.79 -39.94
C SER A 733 -8.07 8.02 -38.91
N GLY A 734 -7.89 9.01 -38.03
CA GLY A 734 -8.87 9.36 -37.00
C GLY A 734 -8.48 8.85 -35.61
N LEU A 735 -9.45 8.67 -34.72
CA LEU A 735 -9.23 8.36 -33.30
C LEU A 735 -9.86 7.02 -32.92
N TRP A 736 -9.10 6.07 -32.37
CA TRP A 736 -9.65 4.75 -31.98
C TRP A 736 -10.68 4.82 -30.83
N SER A 737 -10.71 5.93 -30.09
CA SER A 737 -11.72 6.22 -29.07
C SER A 737 -12.72 7.29 -29.51
N GLY A 738 -12.92 7.47 -30.82
CA GLY A 738 -13.86 8.42 -31.41
C GLY A 738 -14.16 8.04 -32.86
N THR A 739 -14.26 9.02 -33.74
CA THR A 739 -14.49 8.78 -35.16
C THR A 739 -13.19 8.38 -35.89
N MET A 740 -13.26 7.27 -36.61
CA MET A 740 -12.22 6.75 -37.51
C MET A 740 -12.68 6.87 -38.96
N TYR A 741 -11.73 7.15 -39.84
CA TYR A 741 -11.97 7.40 -41.26
C TYR A 741 -11.12 6.50 -42.14
N ILE A 742 -11.70 6.14 -43.27
CA ILE A 742 -11.03 5.45 -44.37
C ILE A 742 -11.07 6.35 -45.60
N LYS A 743 -9.95 6.43 -46.34
CA LYS A 743 -9.85 7.20 -47.58
C LYS A 743 -9.36 6.32 -48.71
N ASP A 744 -10.15 6.23 -49.76
CA ASP A 744 -9.79 5.58 -51.02
C ASP A 744 -8.66 6.38 -51.68
N LEU A 745 -7.53 5.73 -51.97
CA LEU A 745 -6.36 6.40 -52.56
C LEU A 745 -6.46 6.57 -54.08
N LYS A 746 -7.41 5.90 -54.74
CA LYS A 746 -7.68 5.97 -56.18
C LYS A 746 -8.74 7.00 -56.53
N SER A 747 -9.82 7.11 -55.74
CA SER A 747 -10.83 8.16 -55.92
C SER A 747 -10.56 9.43 -55.08
N GLY A 748 -9.75 9.32 -54.03
CA GLY A 748 -9.49 10.40 -53.07
C GLY A 748 -10.62 10.62 -52.06
N LEU A 749 -11.73 9.89 -52.17
CA LEU A 749 -12.92 10.03 -51.33
C LEU A 749 -12.65 9.51 -49.91
N LYS A 750 -13.13 10.24 -48.89
CA LYS A 750 -12.90 9.94 -47.47
C LYS A 750 -14.23 9.79 -46.73
N ASP A 751 -14.46 8.60 -46.18
CA ASP A 751 -15.66 8.23 -45.44
C ASP A 751 -15.36 7.92 -43.96
N THR A 752 -16.42 7.91 -43.15
CA THR A 752 -16.36 7.38 -41.77
C THR A 752 -16.31 5.85 -41.81
N LEU A 753 -15.22 5.27 -41.33
CA LEU A 753 -15.05 3.83 -41.18
C LEU A 753 -15.89 3.30 -40.01
N PHE A 754 -15.76 3.96 -38.86
CA PHE A 754 -16.42 3.63 -37.60
C PHE A 754 -16.51 4.89 -36.72
N ASP A 755 -17.54 4.98 -35.88
CA ASP A 755 -17.63 6.03 -34.88
C ASP A 755 -17.88 5.46 -33.49
N ALA A 756 -16.83 5.49 -32.66
CA ALA A 756 -16.86 4.95 -31.30
C ALA A 756 -17.69 5.80 -30.32
N THR A 757 -18.12 7.01 -30.70
CA THR A 757 -18.92 7.88 -29.81
C THR A 757 -20.40 7.50 -29.77
N HIS A 758 -20.89 6.78 -30.78
CA HIS A 758 -22.29 6.32 -30.91
C HIS A 758 -22.39 4.79 -31.11
N ALA A 759 -21.34 4.05 -30.81
CA ALA A 759 -21.29 2.60 -30.98
C ALA A 759 -22.21 1.88 -30.00
N LYS A 760 -22.99 0.91 -30.50
CA LYS A 760 -23.78 0.01 -29.65
C LYS A 760 -22.89 -1.06 -29.03
N TYR A 761 -22.99 -1.21 -27.72
CA TYR A 761 -22.35 -2.29 -26.97
C TYR A 761 -23.37 -3.40 -26.68
N ALA A 762 -23.07 -4.62 -27.11
CA ALA A 762 -23.83 -5.82 -26.80
C ALA A 762 -23.06 -6.64 -25.75
N PRO A 763 -23.37 -6.52 -24.44
CA PRO A 763 -22.68 -7.29 -23.41
C PRO A 763 -22.89 -8.80 -23.60
N PRO A 764 -21.91 -9.63 -23.22
CA PRO A 764 -22.10 -11.07 -23.15
C PRO A 764 -23.12 -11.46 -22.08
N LEU A 765 -23.91 -12.49 -22.36
CA LEU A 765 -24.78 -13.16 -21.40
C LEU A 765 -24.02 -14.33 -20.75
N THR A 766 -24.19 -14.50 -19.45
CA THR A 766 -23.53 -15.53 -18.64
C THR A 766 -24.55 -16.33 -17.83
N ARG A 767 -24.16 -17.54 -17.39
CA ARG A 767 -24.98 -18.37 -16.51
C ARG A 767 -25.04 -17.76 -15.10
N PRO A 768 -26.14 -17.96 -14.35
CA PRO A 768 -26.25 -17.53 -12.95
C PRO A 768 -25.05 -18.01 -12.12
N ILE A 769 -24.58 -17.18 -11.18
CA ILE A 769 -23.38 -17.41 -10.37
C ILE A 769 -23.47 -18.74 -9.60
N GLU A 770 -24.69 -19.14 -9.25
CA GLU A 770 -25.04 -20.38 -8.56
C GLU A 770 -24.79 -21.63 -9.43
N GLN A 771 -24.93 -21.50 -10.76
CA GLN A 771 -24.67 -22.56 -11.75
C GLN A 771 -23.22 -22.59 -12.24
N GLN A 772 -22.45 -21.52 -12.03
CA GLN A 772 -21.01 -21.47 -12.37
C GLN A 772 -20.19 -22.36 -11.42
N GLY A 773 -19.11 -22.97 -11.92
CA GLY A 773 -18.14 -23.75 -11.14
C GLY A 773 -17.08 -22.88 -10.43
N GLU A 774 -16.32 -23.45 -9.51
CA GLU A 774 -15.42 -22.70 -8.62
C GLU A 774 -14.24 -21.99 -9.29
N ARG A 775 -13.92 -22.32 -10.56
CA ARG A 775 -12.90 -21.66 -11.38
C ARG A 775 -13.45 -20.81 -12.52
N GLU A 776 -14.78 -20.70 -12.66
CA GLU A 776 -15.36 -19.75 -13.60
C GLU A 776 -15.21 -18.32 -13.07
N SER A 777 -14.70 -17.41 -13.91
CA SER A 777 -14.18 -16.11 -13.48
C SER A 777 -15.10 -15.30 -12.56
N GLN A 778 -16.40 -15.22 -12.86
CA GLN A 778 -17.31 -14.36 -12.09
C GLN A 778 -17.62 -14.96 -10.70
N ARG A 779 -17.82 -16.28 -10.58
CA ARG A 779 -17.95 -16.96 -9.28
C ARG A 779 -16.64 -16.94 -8.49
N LEU A 780 -15.50 -17.23 -9.14
CA LEU A 780 -14.18 -17.25 -8.51
C LEU A 780 -13.83 -15.88 -7.88
N TRP A 781 -14.00 -14.80 -8.63
CA TRP A 781 -13.61 -13.46 -8.20
C TRP A 781 -14.72 -12.70 -7.46
N LEU A 782 -15.90 -13.29 -7.25
CA LEU A 782 -17.12 -12.63 -6.74
C LEU A 782 -16.88 -11.77 -5.49
N SER A 783 -16.17 -12.30 -4.48
CA SER A 783 -15.89 -11.57 -3.23
C SER A 783 -14.96 -10.37 -3.45
N THR A 784 -13.96 -10.54 -4.32
CA THR A 784 -13.03 -9.46 -4.71
C THR A 784 -13.76 -8.38 -5.49
N VAL A 785 -14.58 -8.77 -6.48
CA VAL A 785 -15.37 -7.84 -7.31
C VAL A 785 -16.36 -7.05 -6.47
N LYS A 786 -17.13 -7.70 -5.58
CA LYS A 786 -18.05 -7.03 -4.65
C LYS A 786 -17.34 -5.99 -3.78
N ALA A 787 -16.12 -6.26 -3.32
CA ALA A 787 -15.33 -5.32 -2.52
C ALA A 787 -14.73 -4.18 -3.37
N VAL A 788 -14.26 -4.44 -4.59
CA VAL A 788 -13.79 -3.41 -5.54
C VAL A 788 -14.94 -2.44 -5.88
N HIS A 789 -16.14 -2.97 -6.13
CA HIS A 789 -17.33 -2.21 -6.50
C HIS A 789 -17.73 -1.19 -5.42
N VAL A 790 -17.80 -1.61 -4.14
CA VAL A 790 -18.07 -0.68 -3.01
C VAL A 790 -16.83 0.13 -2.59
N SER A 791 -15.72 0.06 -3.34
CA SER A 791 -14.43 0.71 -3.04
C SER A 791 -13.80 0.32 -1.69
N ASP A 792 -14.15 -0.86 -1.15
CA ASP A 792 -13.49 -1.46 0.01
C ASP A 792 -12.18 -2.10 -0.43
N HIS A 793 -11.16 -1.24 -0.61
CA HIS A 793 -9.85 -1.65 -1.11
C HIS A 793 -9.07 -2.54 -0.13
N VAL A 794 -9.41 -2.54 1.17
CA VAL A 794 -8.82 -3.45 2.16
C VAL A 794 -9.36 -4.86 1.93
N LYS A 795 -10.68 -5.05 2.01
CA LYS A 795 -11.32 -6.35 1.78
C LYS A 795 -11.06 -6.88 0.36
N ALA A 796 -11.02 -6.00 -0.64
CA ALA A 796 -10.65 -6.39 -2.00
C ALA A 796 -9.21 -6.95 -2.08
N THR A 797 -8.31 -6.49 -1.21
CA THR A 797 -6.93 -7.02 -1.13
C THR A 797 -6.92 -8.37 -0.42
N ASP A 798 -7.65 -8.49 0.69
CA ASP A 798 -7.73 -9.74 1.48
C ASP A 798 -8.40 -10.88 0.69
N GLU A 799 -9.54 -10.62 0.03
CA GLU A 799 -10.23 -11.61 -0.81
C GLU A 799 -9.39 -12.02 -2.03
N LYS A 800 -8.67 -11.07 -2.63
CA LYS A 800 -7.74 -11.36 -3.74
C LYS A 800 -6.54 -12.18 -3.28
N ALA A 801 -5.97 -11.86 -2.11
CA ALA A 801 -4.85 -12.58 -1.54
C ALA A 801 -5.20 -14.06 -1.31
N LYS A 802 -6.35 -14.37 -0.70
CA LYS A 802 -6.83 -15.75 -0.49
C LYS A 802 -6.81 -16.60 -1.78
N ILE A 803 -7.20 -16.02 -2.91
CA ILE A 803 -7.22 -16.68 -4.22
C ILE A 803 -5.78 -16.92 -4.73
N GLU A 804 -4.90 -15.93 -4.62
CA GLU A 804 -3.49 -16.01 -5.06
C GLU A 804 -2.61 -16.87 -4.14
N ASP A 805 -2.90 -16.93 -2.83
CA ASP A 805 -2.28 -17.84 -1.86
C ASP A 805 -2.66 -19.30 -2.15
N ARG A 806 -3.95 -19.58 -2.36
CA ARG A 806 -4.41 -20.90 -2.80
C ARG A 806 -3.72 -21.33 -4.10
N GLN A 807 -3.62 -20.44 -5.09
CA GLN A 807 -2.94 -20.75 -6.35
C GLN A 807 -1.43 -21.04 -6.16
N ARG A 808 -0.74 -20.33 -5.26
CA ARG A 808 0.68 -20.57 -4.95
C ARG A 808 0.88 -21.94 -4.29
N GLU A 809 -0.01 -22.33 -3.39
CA GLU A 809 0.01 -23.65 -2.76
C GLU A 809 -0.29 -24.77 -3.77
N GLU A 810 -1.30 -24.60 -4.63
CA GLU A 810 -1.60 -25.52 -5.75
C GLU A 810 -0.45 -25.65 -6.76
N ALA A 811 0.40 -24.61 -6.90
CA ALA A 811 1.59 -24.67 -7.73
C ALA A 811 2.70 -25.49 -7.06
N ARG A 812 2.97 -25.23 -5.79
CA ARG A 812 3.95 -25.97 -4.99
C ARG A 812 3.64 -27.46 -4.94
N GLN A 813 2.39 -27.84 -4.68
CA GLN A 813 1.98 -29.25 -4.62
C GLN A 813 2.17 -29.99 -5.96
N ARG A 814 1.97 -29.31 -7.10
CA ARG A 814 2.22 -29.90 -8.43
C ARG A 814 3.71 -30.01 -8.74
N GLU A 815 4.52 -29.05 -8.31
CA GLU A 815 5.98 -29.10 -8.43
C GLU A 815 6.57 -30.22 -7.56
N GLU A 816 6.15 -30.34 -6.30
CA GLU A 816 6.51 -31.43 -5.38
C GLU A 816 6.09 -32.82 -5.92
N ALA A 817 5.00 -32.90 -6.67
CA ALA A 817 4.51 -34.12 -7.31
C ALA A 817 5.07 -34.38 -8.73
N GLY A 818 5.89 -33.48 -9.29
CA GLY A 818 6.41 -33.59 -10.66
C GLY A 818 5.36 -33.49 -11.78
N GLN A 819 4.24 -32.80 -11.53
CA GLN A 819 3.08 -32.75 -12.43
C GLN A 819 3.01 -31.45 -13.24
N GLU A 820 3.16 -31.56 -14.56
CA GLU A 820 2.87 -30.46 -15.48
C GLU A 820 1.37 -30.12 -15.51
N TRP A 821 1.04 -28.82 -15.60
CA TRP A 821 -0.33 -28.40 -15.86
C TRP A 821 -0.72 -28.69 -17.32
N LYS A 822 -1.90 -29.28 -17.51
CA LYS A 822 -2.55 -29.43 -18.81
C LYS A 822 -3.88 -28.68 -18.77
N PRO A 823 -4.14 -27.75 -19.70
CA PRO A 823 -5.46 -27.12 -19.84
C PRO A 823 -6.56 -28.16 -20.04
N THR A 824 -7.77 -27.82 -19.62
CA THR A 824 -8.93 -28.73 -19.61
C THR A 824 -9.86 -28.54 -20.80
N LEU A 825 -9.85 -27.37 -21.45
CA LEU A 825 -10.72 -27.05 -22.59
C LEU A 825 -9.94 -26.89 -23.91
N PHE A 826 -8.60 -26.84 -23.85
CA PHE A 826 -7.74 -26.58 -25.01
C PHE A 826 -6.60 -27.61 -25.14
N ARG A 827 -6.48 -28.23 -26.32
CA ARG A 827 -5.35 -29.11 -26.70
C ARG A 827 -4.21 -28.32 -27.33
N ARG A 828 -3.06 -28.97 -27.49
CA ARG A 828 -1.97 -28.44 -28.33
C ARG A 828 -2.40 -28.34 -29.80
N VAL A 829 -1.89 -27.32 -30.47
CA VAL A 829 -2.08 -27.06 -31.91
C VAL A 829 -1.25 -28.06 -32.72
N ASP A 830 -1.85 -28.71 -33.72
CA ASP A 830 -1.14 -29.56 -34.68
C ASP A 830 -0.64 -28.73 -35.88
N ALA A 831 0.38 -27.91 -35.60
CA ALA A 831 1.03 -27.04 -36.57
C ALA A 831 2.14 -27.74 -37.40
N ARG A 832 2.14 -29.09 -37.47
CA ARG A 832 3.07 -29.84 -38.31
C ARG A 832 2.75 -29.62 -39.80
N PRO A 833 3.72 -29.76 -40.73
CA PRO A 833 3.45 -29.72 -42.16
C PRO A 833 2.42 -30.78 -42.58
N GLY A 834 1.35 -30.38 -43.27
CA GLY A 834 0.19 -31.23 -43.58
C GLY A 834 -0.76 -31.50 -42.41
N GLY A 835 -0.53 -30.90 -41.24
CA GLY A 835 -1.40 -30.97 -40.06
C GLY A 835 -2.66 -30.12 -40.20
N GLY A 836 -3.63 -30.32 -39.29
CA GLY A 836 -4.91 -29.59 -39.31
C GLY A 836 -4.77 -28.08 -39.10
N GLU A 837 -3.72 -27.66 -38.39
CA GLU A 837 -3.48 -26.26 -38.02
C GLU A 837 -2.09 -25.77 -38.49
N GLU A 838 -1.64 -26.21 -39.68
CA GLU A 838 -0.36 -25.80 -40.26
C GLU A 838 -0.22 -24.27 -40.35
N GLY A 839 0.90 -23.76 -39.82
CA GLY A 839 1.17 -22.31 -39.75
C GLY A 839 0.42 -21.56 -38.64
N GLU A 840 -0.16 -22.24 -37.66
CA GLU A 840 -0.88 -21.63 -36.53
C GLU A 840 -0.22 -21.89 -35.16
N ALA A 841 1.05 -22.32 -35.15
CA ALA A 841 1.83 -22.66 -33.95
C ALA A 841 1.82 -21.55 -32.87
N ASP A 842 1.72 -20.28 -33.28
CA ASP A 842 1.69 -19.12 -32.39
C ASP A 842 0.47 -19.10 -31.44
N LEU A 843 -0.60 -19.86 -31.72
CA LEU A 843 -1.70 -20.06 -30.77
C LEU A 843 -1.27 -20.82 -29.51
N GLU A 844 -0.29 -21.72 -29.62
CA GLU A 844 0.15 -22.76 -28.64
C GLU A 844 -0.92 -23.78 -28.22
N TRP A 845 -2.17 -23.35 -28.10
CA TRP A 845 -3.35 -24.13 -27.69
C TRP A 845 -4.58 -23.75 -28.53
N ILE A 846 -5.39 -24.75 -28.88
CA ILE A 846 -6.66 -24.60 -29.63
C ILE A 846 -7.76 -25.43 -28.95
N ILE A 847 -9.03 -25.06 -29.12
CA ILE A 847 -10.15 -25.72 -28.45
C ILE A 847 -10.15 -27.24 -28.69
N ASP A 848 -10.35 -28.06 -27.66
CA ASP A 848 -10.26 -29.52 -27.74
C ASP A 848 -11.58 -30.16 -28.24
N ALA A 849 -12.01 -29.76 -29.44
CA ALA A 849 -13.23 -30.25 -30.06
C ALA A 849 -13.19 -30.23 -31.60
N ASP A 850 -13.72 -31.28 -32.23
CA ASP A 850 -13.89 -31.41 -33.69
C ASP A 850 -15.19 -30.73 -34.17
N ILE A 851 -15.22 -29.40 -34.08
CA ILE A 851 -16.40 -28.58 -34.40
C ILE A 851 -16.58 -28.48 -35.93
N HIS A 852 -17.69 -28.99 -36.45
CA HIS A 852 -17.96 -29.06 -37.89
C HIS A 852 -18.31 -27.67 -38.48
N PRO A 853 -17.43 -27.02 -39.27
CA PRO A 853 -17.53 -25.59 -39.54
C PRO A 853 -18.62 -25.18 -40.56
N HIS A 854 -19.23 -26.14 -41.24
CA HIS A 854 -20.22 -25.92 -42.31
C HIS A 854 -21.65 -26.39 -41.95
N ASP A 855 -21.86 -26.93 -40.74
CA ASP A 855 -23.18 -27.33 -40.23
C ASP A 855 -23.45 -26.57 -38.92
N PRO A 856 -24.19 -25.45 -38.97
CA PRO A 856 -24.44 -24.62 -37.79
C PRO A 856 -25.08 -25.36 -36.62
N LYS A 857 -25.98 -26.32 -36.90
CA LYS A 857 -26.67 -27.09 -35.86
C LYS A 857 -25.71 -28.04 -35.17
N LYS A 858 -24.96 -28.83 -35.95
CA LYS A 858 -23.95 -29.73 -35.41
C LYS A 858 -22.83 -28.97 -34.70
N ALA A 859 -22.40 -27.82 -35.23
CA ALA A 859 -21.44 -26.96 -34.56
C ALA A 859 -21.96 -26.48 -33.19
N THR A 860 -23.19 -25.96 -33.12
CA THR A 860 -23.83 -25.54 -31.87
C THR A 860 -23.95 -26.69 -30.87
N GLU A 861 -24.41 -27.87 -31.29
CA GLU A 861 -24.44 -29.08 -30.45
C GLU A 861 -23.04 -29.44 -29.94
N GLN A 862 -22.02 -29.42 -30.80
CA GLN A 862 -20.65 -29.76 -30.42
C GLN A 862 -20.06 -28.74 -29.44
N ILE A 863 -20.27 -27.43 -29.65
CA ILE A 863 -19.80 -26.34 -28.77
C ILE A 863 -20.42 -26.46 -27.38
N LEU A 864 -21.72 -26.72 -27.29
CA LEU A 864 -22.44 -26.86 -26.00
C LEU A 864 -22.05 -28.13 -25.22
N ASN A 865 -21.39 -29.10 -25.86
CA ASN A 865 -20.81 -30.28 -25.21
C ASN A 865 -19.37 -30.07 -24.67
N ILE A 866 -18.70 -28.95 -24.99
CA ILE A 866 -17.34 -28.65 -24.52
C ILE A 866 -17.35 -28.15 -23.07
N ALA A 867 -18.23 -27.19 -22.79
CA ALA A 867 -18.39 -26.57 -21.48
C ALA A 867 -19.83 -26.07 -21.29
N PRO A 868 -20.34 -25.98 -20.06
CA PRO A 868 -21.67 -25.40 -19.82
C PRO A 868 -21.70 -23.90 -20.14
N ILE A 869 -22.32 -23.50 -21.27
CA ILE A 869 -22.43 -22.10 -21.69
C ILE A 869 -23.81 -21.50 -21.39
N LEU A 870 -24.89 -22.28 -21.55
CA LEU A 870 -26.28 -21.81 -21.38
C LEU A 870 -26.84 -22.19 -20.00
N PRO A 871 -27.81 -21.45 -19.43
CA PRO A 871 -28.41 -21.78 -18.14
C PRO A 871 -29.21 -23.09 -18.19
N GLU A 872 -29.24 -23.82 -17.08
CA GLU A 872 -30.07 -25.03 -16.99
C GLU A 872 -31.57 -24.68 -16.99
N SER A 873 -32.33 -25.32 -17.90
CA SER A 873 -33.77 -25.12 -18.06
C SER A 873 -34.56 -25.70 -16.88
N GLY A 874 -34.97 -24.84 -15.95
CA GLY A 874 -35.73 -25.20 -14.75
C GLY A 874 -37.01 -25.98 -15.05
N SER A 875 -36.92 -27.30 -14.95
CA SER A 875 -38.03 -28.26 -15.12
C SER A 875 -37.93 -29.35 -14.04
N GLY A 876 -39.08 -29.82 -13.56
CA GLY A 876 -39.17 -30.44 -12.24
C GLY A 876 -38.62 -31.87 -12.14
N SER A 877 -37.93 -32.12 -11.03
CA SER A 877 -37.78 -33.43 -10.36
C SER A 877 -37.46 -34.65 -11.24
N SER A 878 -36.17 -34.85 -11.53
CA SER A 878 -35.59 -36.20 -11.49
C SER A 878 -34.15 -36.13 -11.01
N ALA A 879 -33.91 -36.53 -9.76
CA ALA A 879 -32.56 -36.61 -9.21
C ALA A 879 -31.89 -37.90 -9.69
N ASN A 880 -31.06 -37.80 -10.74
CA ASN A 880 -30.01 -38.79 -11.00
C ASN A 880 -28.79 -38.40 -10.18
N GLU A 881 -28.29 -39.32 -9.37
CA GLU A 881 -27.17 -39.07 -8.45
C GLU A 881 -25.85 -38.80 -9.19
N PRO A 882 -24.95 -37.97 -8.63
CA PRO A 882 -23.59 -37.86 -9.14
C PRO A 882 -22.89 -39.22 -8.98
N ARG A 883 -22.29 -39.73 -10.07
CA ARG A 883 -21.53 -40.99 -10.03
C ARG A 883 -20.39 -40.89 -9.02
N SER A 884 -20.42 -41.74 -8.01
CA SER A 884 -19.36 -41.81 -7.00
C SER A 884 -18.03 -42.25 -7.62
N SER A 885 -16.97 -41.54 -7.29
CA SER A 885 -15.59 -41.94 -7.55
C SER A 885 -15.21 -43.07 -6.59
N THR A 886 -15.54 -44.31 -6.96
CA THR A 886 -15.09 -45.50 -6.21
C THR A 886 -13.58 -45.66 -6.33
N SER A 887 -12.88 -45.37 -5.25
CA SER A 887 -11.52 -45.84 -5.00
C SER A 887 -11.54 -47.30 -4.58
N ASP A 888 -10.79 -48.16 -5.27
CA ASP A 888 -9.98 -49.21 -4.63
C ASP A 888 -8.94 -49.82 -5.62
N PRO A 889 -7.86 -50.45 -5.14
CA PRO A 889 -6.69 -50.78 -5.94
C PRO A 889 -6.71 -52.18 -6.56
N ILE A 890 -5.99 -52.37 -7.67
CA ILE A 890 -5.74 -53.70 -8.27
C ILE A 890 -4.23 -53.91 -8.46
N SER A 891 -3.73 -55.01 -7.90
CA SER A 891 -2.35 -55.47 -8.07
C SER A 891 -2.23 -56.56 -9.14
N CYS A 892 -1.37 -56.33 -10.13
CA CYS A 892 -0.41 -57.24 -10.78
C CYS A 892 -0.75 -58.73 -11.10
N VAL A 893 -0.18 -59.17 -12.24
CA VAL A 893 0.18 -60.56 -12.64
C VAL A 893 -0.92 -61.51 -13.19
N SER A 894 -0.90 -61.75 -14.50
CA SER A 894 -0.51 -63.06 -15.12
C SER A 894 -0.66 -63.02 -16.66
N ALA A 895 -0.10 -63.99 -17.39
CA ALA A 895 0.11 -63.89 -18.84
C ALA A 895 -0.08 -65.20 -19.64
N ALA A 896 -0.52 -65.07 -20.90
CA ALA A 896 -0.34 -65.99 -22.02
C ALA A 896 -0.46 -65.17 -23.33
N ASN A 897 0.51 -65.15 -24.26
CA ASN A 897 0.78 -66.16 -25.31
C ASN A 897 -0.44 -66.42 -26.23
N LYS A 898 -0.36 -66.31 -27.57
CA LYS A 898 0.79 -66.53 -28.49
C LYS A 898 0.56 -65.96 -29.92
N ASP A 899 1.65 -65.69 -30.66
CA ASP A 899 1.87 -65.87 -32.14
C ASP A 899 0.89 -65.21 -33.18
N ILE A 900 1.25 -64.61 -34.34
CA ILE A 900 2.47 -64.53 -35.20
C ILE A 900 2.59 -63.13 -35.90
N ILE A 901 3.76 -62.49 -35.76
CA ILE A 901 4.63 -61.74 -36.75
C ILE A 901 4.00 -61.41 -38.15
N ASN A 902 4.05 -60.17 -38.68
CA ASN A 902 5.25 -59.58 -39.33
C ASN A 902 5.16 -58.07 -39.72
N ASP A 903 6.32 -57.40 -39.77
CA ASP A 903 6.74 -56.17 -40.51
C ASP A 903 5.88 -54.86 -40.52
N ALA A 904 6.44 -53.64 -40.43
CA ALA A 904 7.84 -53.21 -40.23
C ALA A 904 7.97 -51.73 -39.73
N SER A 905 9.15 -51.41 -39.16
CA SER A 905 9.75 -50.07 -38.84
C SER A 905 8.96 -49.10 -37.93
N ASP A 906 9.45 -48.70 -36.76
CA ASP A 906 10.61 -47.83 -36.43
C ASP A 906 10.42 -46.33 -36.81
N THR A 907 10.75 -45.33 -35.97
CA THR A 907 11.40 -45.31 -34.64
C THR A 907 10.74 -44.32 -33.68
N LEU A 908 10.89 -44.51 -32.37
CA LEU A 908 10.75 -43.43 -31.36
C LEU A 908 11.98 -43.38 -30.43
N ILE A 909 12.15 -42.24 -29.76
CA ILE A 909 13.29 -41.93 -28.87
C ILE A 909 13.04 -42.54 -27.49
N ASP A 910 14.10 -42.96 -26.79
CA ASP A 910 14.13 -42.93 -25.33
C ASP A 910 15.48 -42.40 -24.83
N PHE A 911 15.47 -41.73 -23.67
CA PHE A 911 16.63 -41.04 -23.10
C PHE A 911 16.41 -40.81 -21.60
N ASP A 912 16.87 -41.70 -20.73
CA ASP A 912 17.03 -41.35 -19.31
C ASP A 912 18.08 -42.18 -18.56
N SER A 913 18.78 -41.53 -17.63
CA SER A 913 19.10 -42.01 -16.27
C SER A 913 20.13 -41.13 -15.56
N HIS A 914 19.92 -40.97 -14.24
CA HIS A 914 20.64 -40.06 -13.34
C HIS A 914 22.11 -40.45 -13.06
N PRO A 915 22.82 -39.64 -12.23
CA PRO A 915 23.28 -40.22 -10.97
C PRO A 915 23.22 -39.27 -9.75
N ALA A 916 23.47 -39.81 -8.56
CA ALA A 916 23.59 -39.05 -7.31
C ALA A 916 24.80 -39.47 -6.45
N SER A 917 25.42 -38.47 -5.79
CA SER A 917 26.28 -38.53 -4.59
C SER A 917 27.60 -39.34 -4.60
N LYS A 918 28.73 -38.64 -4.43
CA LYS A 918 29.75 -38.94 -3.39
C LYS A 918 30.74 -37.79 -3.15
N ALA A 919 31.51 -37.89 -2.07
CA ALA A 919 32.34 -36.84 -1.45
C ALA A 919 33.77 -36.71 -2.05
N PRO A 920 34.56 -35.65 -1.73
CA PRO A 920 35.68 -35.19 -2.57
C PRO A 920 37.09 -35.67 -2.17
N PRO A 921 38.07 -35.63 -3.10
CA PRO A 921 39.51 -35.75 -2.85
C PRO A 921 40.28 -34.41 -2.92
N SER A 922 41.56 -34.42 -2.51
CA SER A 922 42.46 -33.26 -2.41
C SER A 922 43.44 -33.09 -3.60
N ALA A 923 44.11 -31.93 -3.67
CA ALA A 923 45.08 -31.54 -4.71
C ALA A 923 46.40 -32.35 -4.71
N PRO A 924 47.13 -32.37 -5.84
CA PRO A 924 48.40 -31.60 -5.96
C PRO A 924 48.73 -31.16 -7.42
N PRO A 925 49.93 -30.60 -7.76
CA PRO A 925 50.86 -29.71 -7.06
C PRO A 925 51.18 -28.41 -7.87
N SER A 926 52.15 -27.60 -7.40
CA SER A 926 52.61 -26.34 -8.02
C SER A 926 53.51 -26.49 -9.28
N GLY A 927 53.54 -25.48 -10.16
CA GLY A 927 54.46 -25.41 -11.31
C GLY A 927 54.66 -23.98 -11.88
N HIS A 928 55.91 -23.60 -12.17
CA HIS A 928 56.36 -22.23 -12.46
C HIS A 928 56.32 -21.78 -13.95
N LEU A 929 56.08 -20.48 -14.14
CA LEU A 929 56.77 -19.53 -15.06
C LEU A 929 56.69 -19.61 -16.61
N GLN A 930 56.50 -18.40 -17.18
CA GLN A 930 57.24 -17.75 -18.29
C GLN A 930 56.86 -17.89 -19.78
N LEU A 931 56.59 -16.69 -20.35
CA LEU A 931 57.16 -16.08 -21.57
C LEU A 931 56.82 -16.58 -23.00
N ASN A 932 55.90 -15.82 -23.63
CA ASN A 932 56.19 -14.80 -24.67
C ASN A 932 56.48 -15.18 -26.15
N GLN A 933 56.11 -14.24 -27.04
CA GLN A 933 56.53 -14.08 -28.47
C GLN A 933 56.03 -15.15 -29.46
N ASN A 934 55.80 -14.87 -30.75
CA ASN A 934 55.76 -13.64 -31.58
C ASN A 934 54.89 -13.99 -32.82
N HIS A 935 54.23 -13.15 -33.63
CA HIS A 935 54.58 -11.93 -34.40
C HIS A 935 53.30 -11.61 -35.26
N LEU A 936 53.08 -10.51 -36.00
CA LEU A 936 53.89 -9.40 -36.53
C LEU A 936 52.99 -8.15 -36.69
N ILE A 937 53.58 -6.95 -36.59
CA ILE A 937 53.10 -5.67 -37.18
C ILE A 937 54.31 -5.06 -37.92
N PRO A 938 54.14 -4.18 -38.92
CA PRO A 938 54.35 -2.73 -38.70
C PRO A 938 53.39 -1.88 -39.59
N THR A 939 53.38 -0.54 -39.69
CA THR A 939 54.23 0.64 -39.38
C THR A 939 53.29 1.85 -39.11
N SER A 940 53.64 2.99 -38.48
CA SER A 940 54.82 3.47 -37.72
C SER A 940 54.49 4.82 -37.04
N ASN A 941 55.05 5.11 -35.86
CA ASN A 941 54.89 6.40 -35.15
C ASN A 941 55.85 7.49 -35.65
N HIS A 942 55.60 8.75 -35.26
CA HIS A 942 56.63 9.62 -34.67
C HIS A 942 56.02 10.71 -33.76
N THR A 943 56.86 11.35 -32.93
CA THR A 943 56.44 12.13 -31.73
C THR A 943 57.40 13.29 -31.47
N GLN A 944 56.91 14.47 -31.05
CA GLN A 944 57.68 15.49 -30.29
C GLN A 944 56.80 16.65 -29.75
N ALA A 945 57.38 17.48 -28.88
CA ALA A 945 56.85 18.69 -28.20
C ALA A 945 57.96 19.79 -28.20
N PRO A 946 57.84 21.02 -27.64
CA PRO A 946 56.80 21.62 -26.77
C PRO A 946 56.41 23.10 -27.12
N THR A 947 55.98 23.86 -26.10
CA THR A 947 55.54 25.29 -25.96
C THR A 947 56.62 26.38 -26.25
N PRO A 948 56.37 27.74 -26.17
CA PRO A 948 55.16 28.56 -25.84
C PRO A 948 54.89 29.85 -26.72
N ALA A 949 53.89 30.67 -26.30
CA ALA A 949 53.87 32.16 -26.23
C ALA A 949 53.28 33.08 -27.36
N ALA A 950 52.12 33.68 -27.03
CA ALA A 950 51.78 35.13 -27.01
C ALA A 950 51.58 36.03 -28.28
N SER A 951 50.63 36.98 -28.10
CA SER A 951 50.33 38.22 -28.85
C SER A 951 49.25 38.18 -29.98
N ALA A 952 48.66 39.36 -30.25
CA ALA A 952 47.36 39.60 -30.91
C ALA A 952 47.54 40.45 -32.21
N PRO A 953 46.58 41.19 -32.85
CA PRO A 953 45.23 41.61 -32.40
C PRO A 953 44.10 41.77 -33.50
N LYS A 954 42.95 42.34 -33.09
CA LYS A 954 41.91 43.08 -33.87
C LYS A 954 41.00 42.30 -34.86
N SER A 955 39.84 42.82 -35.31
CA SER A 955 38.65 43.44 -34.65
C SER A 955 37.74 44.13 -35.69
N THR A 956 36.43 43.83 -35.74
CA THR A 956 35.28 44.67 -36.22
C THR A 956 34.00 43.80 -36.35
N SER A 957 32.75 44.28 -36.29
CA SER A 957 32.09 45.44 -35.61
C SER A 957 30.58 45.44 -35.96
N LEU A 958 29.81 46.42 -35.43
CA LEU A 958 28.39 46.77 -35.69
C LEU A 958 27.37 46.01 -34.79
N LEU A 959 26.48 46.65 -34.04
CA LEU A 959 26.37 48.06 -33.57
C LEU A 959 25.95 48.04 -32.08
N ASP A 960 25.76 49.19 -31.43
CA ASP A 960 26.01 49.38 -30.00
C ASP A 960 24.70 49.47 -29.15
N ASP A 961 24.20 50.54 -28.50
CA ASP A 961 24.55 51.96 -28.35
C ASP A 961 24.18 52.44 -26.91
N ASP A 962 24.84 53.50 -26.37
CA ASP A 962 24.43 54.51 -25.35
C ASP A 962 23.63 54.19 -24.04
N ASP A 963 23.89 54.78 -22.84
CA ASP A 963 24.99 55.62 -22.32
C ASP A 963 24.96 55.74 -20.76
N HIS A 964 26.05 56.24 -20.13
CA HIS A 964 26.24 57.06 -18.89
C HIS A 964 25.21 57.13 -17.69
N LEU A 965 25.54 57.48 -16.42
CA LEU A 965 26.69 58.18 -15.77
C LEU A 965 26.67 58.06 -14.20
N THR A 966 27.84 58.01 -13.51
CA THR A 966 28.11 58.40 -12.07
C THR A 966 27.37 57.68 -10.90
N SER A 967 27.80 57.69 -9.61
CA SER A 967 28.92 58.29 -8.82
C SER A 967 29.16 57.43 -7.54
N ASP A 968 30.39 57.11 -7.09
CA ASP A 968 31.32 57.86 -6.19
C ASP A 968 30.85 58.01 -4.71
N VAL A 969 31.62 57.85 -3.61
CA VAL A 969 33.05 57.46 -3.36
C VAL A 969 33.24 56.89 -1.91
N ASN A 970 34.32 56.11 -1.67
CA ASN A 970 35.13 56.02 -0.41
C ASN A 970 34.49 55.63 0.97
N SER A 971 35.22 55.44 2.08
CA SER A 971 36.48 54.69 2.41
C SER A 971 36.84 54.94 3.90
N GLY A 972 37.36 53.98 4.69
CA GLY A 972 37.95 54.32 6.00
C GLY A 972 38.24 53.15 6.96
N LEU A 973 39.39 53.18 7.63
CA LEU A 973 39.95 52.12 8.50
C LEU A 973 39.88 52.44 10.02
N SER A 974 40.03 51.38 10.82
CA SER A 974 40.80 51.27 12.07
C SER A 974 40.17 51.46 13.47
N ASN A 975 40.38 50.41 14.28
CA ASN A 975 40.72 50.31 15.71
C ASN A 975 40.29 51.40 16.71
N LEU A 976 39.67 50.97 17.82
CA LEU A 976 40.20 51.21 19.17
C LEU A 976 39.66 50.19 20.19
N ASN A 977 40.32 50.08 21.35
CA ASN A 977 39.99 49.15 22.44
C ASN A 977 40.23 49.84 23.79
N LEU A 978 39.26 49.81 24.71
CA LEU A 978 39.38 50.36 26.07
C LEU A 978 38.50 49.60 27.07
N ASN A 979 39.05 49.38 28.27
CA ASN A 979 38.38 48.70 29.38
C ASN A 979 37.45 49.64 30.15
N HIS A 980 36.35 49.11 30.70
CA HIS A 980 35.81 49.59 31.98
C HIS A 980 35.09 48.46 32.74
N VAL A 981 35.27 48.45 34.07
CA VAL A 981 34.56 47.57 35.01
C VAL A 981 33.97 48.43 36.13
N PRO A 982 32.66 48.31 36.42
CA PRO A 982 32.05 48.69 37.69
C PRO A 982 31.73 47.46 38.56
N VAL A 983 31.44 47.69 39.85
CA VAL A 983 31.15 46.64 40.85
C VAL A 983 29.64 46.52 41.10
N PHE A 984 29.18 45.29 41.42
CA PHE A 984 27.79 44.95 41.75
C PHE A 984 27.19 45.71 42.93
N PRO A 985 25.86 45.94 42.90
CA PRO A 985 24.96 45.73 44.04
C PRO A 985 24.16 44.43 43.89
N THR A 986 23.64 43.92 45.01
CA THR A 986 22.85 42.67 45.09
C THR A 986 21.34 42.92 44.99
N GLY A 987 20.64 42.15 44.17
CA GLY A 987 19.17 42.07 44.17
C GLY A 987 18.63 41.46 42.88
N THR A 988 17.71 40.48 43.00
CA THR A 988 16.83 39.93 41.95
C THR A 988 17.36 39.88 40.50
N LEU A 989 17.70 38.67 40.04
CA LEU A 989 17.82 38.39 38.60
C LEU A 989 16.45 38.58 37.90
N PRO A 990 16.42 39.14 36.67
CA PRO A 990 15.18 39.21 35.89
C PRO A 990 14.67 37.80 35.52
N LEU A 991 13.35 37.63 35.47
CA LEU A 991 12.69 36.37 35.15
C LEU A 991 12.89 36.00 33.67
N LYS A 992 13.99 35.31 33.37
CA LYS A 992 14.17 34.64 32.08
C LYS A 992 13.23 33.45 31.98
N ARG A 993 12.28 33.51 31.05
CA ARG A 993 11.57 32.34 30.52
C ARG A 993 12.21 32.01 29.18
N ALA A 994 12.68 30.78 29.02
CA ALA A 994 12.96 30.22 27.70
C ALA A 994 11.70 29.50 27.21
N ASP A 995 11.33 29.64 25.94
CA ASP A 995 10.33 28.76 25.35
C ASP A 995 10.99 27.40 25.06
N THR A 996 10.44 26.34 25.64
CA THR A 996 10.93 24.96 25.50
C THR A 996 10.72 24.36 24.10
N ALA A 997 10.03 25.07 23.19
CA ALA A 997 9.83 24.65 21.80
C ALA A 997 10.82 25.27 20.79
N THR A 998 11.48 26.39 21.12
CA THR A 998 12.34 27.15 20.19
C THR A 998 13.70 27.57 20.77
N GLY A 999 13.81 27.81 22.08
CA GLY A 999 15.06 28.14 22.76
C GLY A 999 15.49 29.62 22.77
N ASP A 1000 14.75 30.51 22.11
CA ASP A 1000 14.99 31.96 22.20
C ASP A 1000 14.62 32.51 23.60
N THR A 1001 15.26 33.62 23.98
CA THR A 1001 15.05 34.27 25.29
C THR A 1001 14.88 35.79 25.17
N ASP A 1002 13.65 36.27 25.30
CA ASP A 1002 13.37 37.70 25.41
C ASP A 1002 13.61 38.25 26.83
N LEU A 1003 13.84 39.57 26.89
CA LEU A 1003 14.04 40.33 28.12
C LEU A 1003 12.94 41.38 28.28
N PHE A 1004 11.91 41.04 29.05
CA PHE A 1004 10.97 42.03 29.55
C PHE A 1004 11.62 42.91 30.62
N VAL A 1005 11.32 44.21 30.55
CA VAL A 1005 11.48 45.19 31.62
C VAL A 1005 10.13 45.86 31.81
N ASP A 1006 9.61 45.82 33.03
CA ASP A 1006 8.28 46.28 33.36
C ASP A 1006 8.20 47.80 33.55
N ALA A 1007 7.05 48.36 33.17
CA ALA A 1007 6.87 49.79 33.00
C ALA A 1007 6.53 50.56 34.29
N GLU A 1008 7.13 50.21 35.43
CA GLU A 1008 7.19 51.07 36.64
C GLU A 1008 8.18 50.59 37.76
N GLY A 1009 9.43 50.23 37.44
CA GLY A 1009 10.49 50.10 38.48
C GLY A 1009 11.68 49.21 38.19
#